data_AF-A0AAW6Q3L1-F1
#
_entry.id   AF-A0AAW6Q3L1-F1
#
_cell.length_a   1.000
_cell.length_b   1.000
_cell.length_c   1.000
_cell.angle_alpha   90.00
_cell.angle_beta   90.00
_cell.angle_gamma   90.00
#
_symmetry.space_group_name_H-M   'P 1'
#
loop_
_entity.id
_entity.type
_entity.pdbx_description
1 polymer ?
#
loop_
_entity_poly.entity_id
_entity_poly.type
_entity_poly.pdbx_seq_one_letter_code
_entity_poly.pdbx_strand_id
1 'polypeptide(L)'
;MIEYRDETPFTGDNHTPTELANAIRTKKYGKDVREPIAQLADKLSNAVLGRNVGNVVATPTKVFDNLAELQKTYPNGADGVMVTVDNGHKYFWQNNNWVDGGNYQSAGIDFSKTPVNKIGGYVVPLSTRSIGISYGSNQTITIYLPDKILYTSISPDGKVSLEGATVTQSTIDFVNGEYLIFDIVSKKFKNVTQGGLNALGNDYIILGYNSYGVFKGPWSNYVNSFKDLNYSKNLLIFPSKDLQISVDASNNAEVYFNSKNLFYQKLDSNELGTYTVVDSKVVVPNNQYLVFDLNQKVLKVLTESQFVSDVNSSILCFYNYRGTIFGQWSIYYKSTDAELPGYYHASNYIDNKVDKINSNSSITSGVNFAYITDTHYGDNAGQSGKLLKYIKENTAISTVVFGGDIVRAYGTKANAWDDVKKYTNLVDDIGIVYGTKGNHDITIKASANETTGWTAPQSTIYDILNRRNERLIDNGINGKSYYYFDNKIQKVRFIVLDQYEDVQSGETTYWGTKSKFSQEQLDWLINDALKVDGYTLVIFTHSPSDSAMQYYSPYLDVVQKLLVAINNKQHFTYNQNELTADVDFSKTKNTIACHLSGHAHIDETHVDNGVLSIGVLCDAAYNDDPQYKDKPRTKGTINEQAFDIVSLDTTNRTIKLVRIGQGNDREFNY
;
A
#
# COMPACT_ATOMS: atom_id res chain seq x y z
N MET A 1 51.23 30.00 21.06
CA MET A 1 51.18 29.18 19.82
C MET A 1 51.55 27.76 20.26
N ILE A 2 50.58 26.85 20.35
CA ILE A 2 50.86 25.46 20.78
C ILE A 2 51.39 24.73 19.55
N GLU A 3 52.63 24.27 19.62
CA GLU A 3 53.28 23.55 18.54
C GLU A 3 52.81 22.09 18.55
N TYR A 4 52.06 21.68 17.52
CA TYR A 4 51.45 20.35 17.38
C TYR A 4 52.35 19.33 16.67
N ARG A 5 53.66 19.56 16.60
CA ARG A 5 54.59 18.65 15.91
C ARG A 5 54.99 17.51 16.86
N ASP A 6 54.38 16.35 16.67
CA ASP A 6 54.75 15.10 17.35
C ASP A 6 56.06 14.53 16.75
N GLU A 7 56.92 13.95 17.58
CA GLU A 7 58.31 13.56 17.25
C GLU A 7 58.44 12.37 16.28
N THR A 8 57.32 11.83 15.79
CA THR A 8 57.26 10.78 14.75
C THR A 8 56.76 11.37 13.42
N PRO A 9 57.64 11.99 12.60
CA PRO A 9 57.24 12.40 11.26
C PRO A 9 57.01 11.15 10.39
N PHE A 10 55.92 11.16 9.62
CA PHE A 10 55.86 10.32 8.43
C PHE A 10 56.85 10.87 7.43
N THR A 11 57.78 10.04 6.96
CA THR A 11 58.71 10.41 5.90
C THR A 11 58.37 9.58 4.67
N GLY A 12 57.90 10.24 3.61
CA GLY A 12 57.55 9.62 2.32
C GLY A 12 56.06 9.72 1.98
N ASP A 13 55.73 9.47 0.71
CA ASP A 13 54.37 9.34 0.21
C ASP A 13 54.10 7.87 -0.18
N ASN A 14 52.83 7.42 -0.10
CA ASN A 14 52.33 6.04 -0.30
C ASN A 14 52.35 5.09 0.92
N HIS A 15 51.84 5.54 2.07
CA HIS A 15 51.61 4.65 3.22
C HIS A 15 50.33 3.83 3.07
N THR A 16 50.39 2.57 3.49
CA THR A 16 49.19 1.72 3.58
C THR A 16 48.26 2.25 4.68
N PRO A 17 46.94 2.01 4.56
CA PRO A 17 45.99 2.47 5.59
C PRO A 17 46.25 1.90 6.98
N THR A 18 46.78 0.68 7.07
CA THR A 18 47.22 0.08 8.35
C THR A 18 48.40 0.83 8.95
N GLU A 19 49.37 1.26 8.14
CA GLU A 19 50.49 2.09 8.61
C GLU A 19 50.02 3.45 9.11
N LEU A 20 49.06 4.06 8.41
CA LEU A 20 48.43 5.32 8.84
C LEU A 20 47.68 5.16 10.16
N ALA A 21 46.85 4.12 10.30
CA ALA A 21 46.09 3.85 11.51
C ALA A 21 47.01 3.57 12.73
N ASN A 22 48.06 2.76 12.55
CA ASN A 22 49.01 2.47 13.62
C ASN A 22 49.77 3.72 14.07
N ALA A 23 50.21 4.55 13.14
CA ALA A 23 50.90 5.79 13.46
C ALA A 23 49.98 6.83 14.14
N ILE A 24 48.67 6.84 13.84
CA ILE A 24 47.68 7.67 14.57
C ILE A 24 47.55 7.18 16.02
N ARG A 25 47.46 5.87 16.25
CA ARG A 25 47.36 5.28 17.60
C ARG A 25 48.55 5.64 18.49
N THR A 26 49.74 5.73 17.91
CA THR A 26 50.98 6.02 18.65
C THR A 26 51.24 7.50 18.94
N LYS A 27 50.41 8.44 18.45
CA LYS A 27 50.63 9.88 18.70
C LYS A 27 50.58 10.22 20.19
N LYS A 28 51.39 11.16 20.66
CA LYS A 28 51.52 11.46 22.10
C LYS A 28 50.28 12.17 22.67
N TYR A 29 49.62 13.00 21.86
CA TYR A 29 48.48 13.84 22.25
C TYR A 29 47.16 13.37 21.58
N GLY A 30 46.00 13.71 22.15
CA GLY A 30 44.66 13.32 21.62
C GLY A 30 44.26 11.86 21.93
N LYS A 31 44.56 11.36 23.14
CA LYS A 31 44.35 9.95 23.54
C LYS A 31 42.94 9.41 23.33
N ASP A 32 41.96 10.26 23.52
CA ASP A 32 40.53 10.04 23.40
C ASP A 32 40.05 9.97 21.94
N VAL A 33 40.71 10.67 21.02
CA VAL A 33 40.26 10.76 19.61
C VAL A 33 41.08 9.91 18.63
N ARG A 34 42.27 9.45 19.03
CA ARG A 34 43.16 8.64 18.17
C ARG A 34 42.54 7.33 17.70
N GLU A 35 41.92 6.58 18.61
CA GLU A 35 41.35 5.27 18.27
C GLU A 35 40.15 5.38 17.32
N PRO A 36 39.19 6.29 17.54
CA PRO A 36 38.12 6.56 16.55
C PRO A 36 38.65 6.95 15.17
N ILE A 37 39.68 7.79 15.09
CA ILE A 37 40.23 8.28 13.82
C ILE A 37 41.04 7.17 13.11
N ALA A 38 41.79 6.36 13.85
CA ALA A 38 42.48 5.19 13.30
C ALA A 38 41.48 4.16 12.73
N GLN A 39 40.39 3.91 13.45
CA GLN A 39 39.30 3.06 12.97
C GLN A 39 38.60 3.62 11.73
N LEU A 40 38.50 4.95 11.60
CA LEU A 40 37.95 5.59 10.40
C LEU A 40 38.85 5.34 9.18
N ALA A 41 40.17 5.43 9.32
CA ALA A 41 41.12 5.13 8.25
C ALA A 41 41.05 3.64 7.83
N ASP A 42 40.99 2.72 8.81
CA ASP A 42 40.82 1.29 8.56
C ASP A 42 39.48 0.99 7.84
N LYS A 43 38.38 1.63 8.26
CA LYS A 43 37.06 1.45 7.64
C LYS A 43 37.01 2.01 6.21
N LEU A 44 37.59 3.18 5.97
CA LEU A 44 37.60 3.81 4.64
C LEU A 44 38.44 2.98 3.64
N SER A 45 39.58 2.44 4.09
CA SER A 45 40.39 1.54 3.26
C SER A 45 39.66 0.28 2.85
N ASN A 46 38.92 -0.33 3.78
CA ASN A 46 38.16 -1.54 3.49
C ASN A 46 37.02 -1.25 2.49
N ALA A 47 36.41 -0.06 2.57
CA ALA A 47 35.34 0.35 1.66
C ALA A 47 35.85 0.51 0.22
N VAL A 48 37.03 1.14 0.06
CA VAL A 48 37.63 1.42 -1.26
C VAL A 48 38.20 0.17 -1.94
N LEU A 49 38.71 -0.80 -1.16
CA LEU A 49 39.26 -2.06 -1.69
C LEU A 49 38.21 -3.15 -1.95
N GLY A 50 36.92 -2.84 -1.85
CA GLY A 50 35.84 -3.82 -2.02
C GLY A 50 35.84 -4.93 -0.96
N ARG A 51 36.56 -4.74 0.14
CA ARG A 51 36.57 -5.67 1.29
C ARG A 51 35.47 -5.23 2.25
N ASN A 52 34.33 -5.91 2.15
CA ASN A 52 33.12 -5.79 2.99
C ASN A 52 33.20 -4.79 4.15
N VAL A 53 32.87 -3.53 3.85
CA VAL A 53 32.40 -2.60 4.87
C VAL A 53 30.90 -2.79 4.98
N GLY A 54 30.51 -3.74 5.84
CA GLY A 54 29.15 -3.82 6.37
C GLY A 54 28.03 -3.69 5.33
N ASN A 55 28.15 -4.32 4.16
CA ASN A 55 26.95 -4.78 3.48
C ASN A 55 26.43 -5.93 4.32
N VAL A 56 25.54 -5.60 5.25
CA VAL A 56 24.68 -6.59 5.89
C VAL A 56 23.92 -7.24 4.76
N VAL A 57 24.38 -8.42 4.34
CA VAL A 57 23.61 -9.33 3.51
C VAL A 57 22.32 -9.57 4.30
N ALA A 58 21.24 -8.93 3.87
CA ALA A 58 19.94 -8.97 4.54
C ALA A 58 19.19 -10.28 4.24
N THR A 59 19.95 -11.37 3.99
CA THR A 59 19.46 -12.73 3.74
C THR A 59 20.29 -13.70 4.59
N PRO A 60 19.66 -14.70 5.25
CA PRO A 60 20.39 -15.63 6.10
C PRO A 60 21.35 -16.43 5.23
N THR A 61 22.59 -16.56 5.67
CA THR A 61 23.58 -17.36 4.94
C THR A 61 23.49 -18.83 5.34
N LYS A 62 23.13 -19.13 6.61
CA LYS A 62 22.85 -20.48 7.14
C LYS A 62 21.91 -20.45 8.36
N VAL A 63 21.27 -21.57 8.64
CA VAL A 63 20.33 -21.80 9.76
C VAL A 63 20.84 -22.92 10.67
N PHE A 64 20.72 -22.75 12.00
CA PHE A 64 21.16 -23.69 13.05
C PHE A 64 20.03 -23.93 14.05
N ASP A 65 20.01 -25.04 14.80
CA ASP A 65 18.92 -25.30 15.74
C ASP A 65 18.97 -24.34 16.94
N ASN A 66 20.17 -24.00 17.42
CA ASN A 66 20.41 -23.10 18.54
C ASN A 66 21.82 -22.47 18.51
N LEU A 67 22.05 -21.47 19.38
CA LEU A 67 23.34 -20.77 19.46
C LEU A 67 24.51 -21.70 19.84
N ALA A 68 24.28 -22.72 20.67
CA ALA A 68 25.34 -23.65 21.06
C ALA A 68 25.81 -24.50 19.88
N GLU A 69 24.91 -24.88 18.98
CA GLU A 69 25.24 -25.60 17.75
C GLU A 69 25.99 -24.71 16.74
N LEU A 70 25.58 -23.44 16.62
CA LEU A 70 26.33 -22.43 15.84
C LEU A 70 27.75 -22.27 16.39
N GLN A 71 27.91 -22.10 17.70
CA GLN A 71 29.20 -21.96 18.37
C GLN A 71 30.06 -23.22 18.24
N LYS A 72 29.45 -24.42 18.28
CA LYS A 72 30.16 -25.68 18.08
C LYS A 72 30.65 -25.83 16.63
N THR A 73 29.83 -25.40 15.66
CA THR A 73 30.15 -25.51 14.23
C THR A 73 31.17 -24.47 13.80
N TYR A 74 31.07 -23.25 14.36
CA TYR A 74 31.94 -22.11 14.07
C TYR A 74 32.49 -21.49 15.37
N PRO A 75 33.43 -22.18 16.04
CA PRO A 75 33.96 -21.74 17.35
C PRO A 75 34.81 -20.47 17.25
N ASN A 76 35.36 -20.17 16.08
CA ASN A 76 36.17 -18.98 15.81
C ASN A 76 35.44 -17.95 14.92
N GLY A 77 34.11 -18.09 14.79
CA GLY A 77 33.29 -17.25 13.94
C GLY A 77 33.18 -17.67 12.49
N ALA A 78 32.24 -17.04 11.78
CA ALA A 78 32.08 -17.13 10.33
C ALA A 78 31.45 -15.84 9.78
N ASP A 79 31.77 -15.51 8.54
CA ASP A 79 31.22 -14.34 7.86
C ASP A 79 29.76 -14.58 7.47
N GLY A 80 28.89 -13.58 7.73
CA GLY A 80 27.47 -13.62 7.36
C GLY A 80 26.50 -13.49 8.55
N VAL A 81 25.20 -13.53 8.24
CA VAL A 81 24.09 -13.52 9.20
C VAL A 81 23.59 -14.95 9.35
N MET A 82 23.83 -15.53 10.52
CA MET A 82 23.37 -16.87 10.88
C MET A 82 22.05 -16.74 11.63
N VAL A 83 21.12 -17.68 11.46
CA VAL A 83 19.84 -17.68 12.19
C VAL A 83 19.73 -18.93 13.03
N THR A 84 19.31 -18.80 14.30
CA THR A 84 18.99 -19.97 15.13
C THR A 84 17.48 -20.15 15.23
N VAL A 85 17.03 -21.41 15.11
CA VAL A 85 15.60 -21.74 15.01
C VAL A 85 14.90 -21.65 16.37
N ASP A 86 15.59 -22.00 17.45
CA ASP A 86 15.06 -22.01 18.82
C ASP A 86 14.46 -20.67 19.28
N ASN A 87 15.12 -19.56 18.93
CA ASN A 87 14.69 -18.21 19.32
C ASN A 87 14.40 -17.28 18.13
N GLY A 88 14.71 -17.69 16.89
CA GLY A 88 14.48 -16.89 15.68
C GLY A 88 15.41 -15.66 15.57
N HIS A 89 16.49 -15.64 16.34
CA HIS A 89 17.45 -14.54 16.33
C HIS A 89 18.47 -14.71 15.22
N LYS A 90 18.98 -13.58 14.71
CA LYS A 90 20.22 -13.59 13.94
C LYS A 90 21.43 -13.40 14.82
N TYR A 91 22.50 -14.08 14.45
CA TYR A 91 23.82 -13.93 15.01
C TYR A 91 24.80 -13.54 13.91
N PHE A 92 25.68 -12.61 14.23
CA PHE A 92 26.81 -12.26 13.38
C PHE A 92 28.09 -12.23 14.22
N TRP A 93 29.21 -12.55 13.60
CA TRP A 93 30.49 -12.58 14.29
C TRP A 93 31.11 -11.17 14.33
N GLN A 94 31.37 -10.66 15.53
CA GLN A 94 32.02 -9.36 15.72
C GLN A 94 32.87 -9.38 16.99
N ASN A 95 34.05 -8.76 16.95
CA ASN A 95 34.96 -8.65 18.10
C ASN A 95 35.27 -10.00 18.77
N ASN A 96 35.54 -11.03 17.97
CA ASN A 96 35.82 -12.39 18.42
C ASN A 96 34.71 -13.05 19.25
N ASN A 97 33.46 -12.61 19.08
CA ASN A 97 32.29 -13.18 19.73
C ASN A 97 31.08 -13.24 18.78
N TRP A 98 30.18 -14.19 19.04
CA TRP A 98 28.88 -14.21 18.40
C TRP A 98 28.00 -13.14 19.04
N VAL A 99 27.61 -12.15 18.24
CA VAL A 99 26.76 -11.04 18.67
C VAL A 99 25.33 -11.33 18.23
N ASP A 100 24.41 -11.28 19.19
CA ASP A 100 22.98 -11.38 18.94
C ASP A 100 22.48 -10.09 18.28
N GLY A 101 22.03 -10.20 17.03
CA GLY A 101 21.47 -9.11 16.25
C GLY A 101 19.98 -8.88 16.46
N GLY A 102 19.35 -9.66 17.33
CA GLY A 102 17.90 -9.69 17.53
C GLY A 102 17.16 -10.44 16.42
N ASN A 103 15.83 -10.31 16.41
CA ASN A 103 14.97 -11.08 15.52
C ASN A 103 15.34 -10.92 14.03
N TYR A 104 15.39 -12.04 13.31
CA TYR A 104 15.61 -12.07 11.86
C TYR A 104 14.27 -12.25 11.13
N GLN A 105 13.72 -11.15 10.60
CA GLN A 105 12.34 -11.06 10.12
C GLN A 105 11.31 -11.48 11.19
N SER A 106 10.07 -10.99 11.13
CA SER A 106 9.00 -11.74 11.79
C SER A 106 8.97 -13.08 11.08
N ALA A 107 9.49 -14.15 11.70
CA ALA A 107 9.08 -15.46 11.27
C ALA A 107 7.56 -15.40 11.23
N GLY A 108 6.99 -15.46 10.02
CA GLY A 108 5.58 -15.78 9.89
C GLY A 108 5.36 -16.98 10.78
N ILE A 109 4.35 -16.91 11.64
CA ILE A 109 4.00 -18.00 12.54
C ILE A 109 3.98 -19.26 11.68
N ASP A 110 4.90 -20.20 11.93
CA ASP A 110 4.87 -21.48 11.25
C ASP A 110 3.64 -22.22 11.78
N PHE A 111 2.52 -22.08 11.08
CA PHE A 111 1.24 -22.68 11.44
C PHE A 111 1.32 -24.21 11.56
N SER A 112 2.37 -24.84 11.04
CA SER A 112 2.61 -26.28 11.13
C SER A 112 3.42 -26.71 12.37
N LYS A 113 4.09 -25.77 13.05
CA LYS A 113 4.92 -26.02 14.25
C LYS A 113 4.52 -25.21 15.47
N THR A 114 3.59 -24.27 15.32
CA THR A 114 3.03 -23.48 16.42
C THR A 114 2.00 -24.33 17.15
N PRO A 115 2.03 -24.46 18.49
CA PRO A 115 0.94 -25.10 19.22
C PRO A 115 -0.38 -24.47 18.82
N VAL A 116 -1.41 -25.29 18.57
CA VAL A 116 -2.78 -24.87 18.21
C VAL A 116 -3.32 -23.75 19.13
N ASN A 117 -2.75 -23.65 20.34
CA ASN A 117 -2.99 -22.67 21.38
C ASN A 117 -2.78 -21.20 20.99
N LYS A 118 -2.00 -20.86 19.95
CA LYS A 118 -1.73 -19.46 19.58
C LYS A 118 -2.65 -18.85 18.52
N ILE A 119 -3.54 -19.64 17.89
CA ILE A 119 -4.13 -19.24 16.59
C ILE A 119 -5.67 -19.21 16.60
N GLY A 120 -6.33 -19.86 17.56
CA GLY A 120 -7.78 -20.10 17.50
C GLY A 120 -8.60 -19.54 18.65
N GLY A 121 -8.05 -18.63 19.46
CA GLY A 121 -8.72 -18.19 20.67
C GLY A 121 -9.52 -16.89 20.54
N TYR A 122 -10.80 -16.90 20.93
CA TYR A 122 -11.65 -15.70 20.94
C TYR A 122 -11.92 -15.27 22.37
N VAL A 123 -11.80 -13.97 22.66
CA VAL A 123 -12.39 -13.36 23.85
C VAL A 123 -13.57 -12.52 23.42
N VAL A 124 -14.74 -12.74 24.02
CA VAL A 124 -15.97 -12.04 23.69
C VAL A 124 -16.44 -11.25 24.92
N PRO A 125 -16.63 -9.92 24.82
CA PRO A 125 -17.26 -9.14 25.88
C PRO A 125 -18.70 -9.61 26.12
N LEU A 126 -19.05 -9.92 27.37
CA LEU A 126 -20.40 -10.29 27.79
C LEU A 126 -21.19 -9.11 28.39
N SER A 127 -20.70 -7.88 28.22
CA SER A 127 -21.37 -6.68 28.73
C SER A 127 -22.52 -6.24 27.82
N THR A 128 -23.57 -5.69 28.43
CA THR A 128 -24.73 -5.07 27.75
C THR A 128 -24.40 -3.76 27.01
N ARG A 129 -23.11 -3.44 26.84
CA ARG A 129 -22.62 -2.20 26.22
C ARG A 129 -21.39 -2.48 25.37
N SER A 130 -21.21 -1.66 24.32
CA SER A 130 -20.02 -1.61 23.49
C SER A 130 -18.74 -1.45 24.32
N ILE A 131 -17.62 -1.90 23.78
CA ILE A 131 -16.31 -1.60 24.34
C ILE A 131 -16.04 -0.12 24.11
N GLY A 132 -16.02 0.66 25.19
CA GLY A 132 -15.71 2.09 25.12
C GLY A 132 -14.23 2.30 24.80
N ILE A 133 -13.92 3.31 23.99
CA ILE A 133 -12.55 3.80 23.79
C ILE A 133 -12.50 5.30 24.05
N SER A 134 -11.46 5.72 24.78
CA SER A 134 -11.03 7.11 24.84
C SER A 134 -9.65 7.26 24.21
N TYR A 135 -9.46 8.34 23.46
CA TYR A 135 -8.20 8.68 22.81
C TYR A 135 -7.53 9.81 23.59
N GLY A 136 -6.36 9.53 24.15
CA GLY A 136 -5.58 10.48 24.96
C GLY A 136 -4.55 11.27 24.14
N SER A 137 -3.84 12.19 24.81
CA SER A 137 -2.66 12.85 24.24
C SER A 137 -1.49 11.88 24.06
N ASN A 138 -0.55 12.22 23.17
CA ASN A 138 0.65 11.41 22.87
C ASN A 138 0.37 9.98 22.38
N GLN A 139 -0.66 9.78 21.56
CA GLN A 139 -0.99 8.49 20.94
C GLN A 139 -1.33 7.39 21.95
N THR A 140 -1.82 7.73 23.15
CA THR A 140 -2.29 6.77 24.16
C THR A 140 -3.76 6.44 23.94
N ILE A 141 -4.15 5.18 24.12
CA ILE A 141 -5.53 4.72 24.03
C ILE A 141 -5.96 4.12 25.36
N THR A 142 -7.18 4.44 25.81
CA THR A 142 -7.84 3.83 26.97
C THR A 142 -8.99 2.96 26.49
N ILE A 143 -8.97 1.66 26.82
CA ILE A 143 -10.13 0.76 26.64
C ILE A 143 -10.92 0.66 27.93
N TYR A 144 -12.24 0.79 27.86
CA TYR A 144 -13.15 0.45 28.96
C TYR A 144 -13.52 -1.03 28.84
N LEU A 145 -13.10 -1.83 29.82
CA LEU A 145 -13.22 -3.27 29.79
C LEU A 145 -14.62 -3.73 30.25
N PRO A 146 -15.18 -4.79 29.63
CA PRO A 146 -16.44 -5.38 30.07
C PRO A 146 -16.26 -6.05 31.45
N ASP A 147 -17.32 -6.13 32.25
CA ASP A 147 -17.33 -6.79 33.57
C ASP A 147 -17.32 -8.32 33.49
N LYS A 148 -17.67 -8.86 32.32
CA LYS A 148 -17.65 -10.30 32.03
C LYS A 148 -17.16 -10.56 30.61
N ILE A 149 -16.51 -11.70 30.41
CA ILE A 149 -16.08 -12.18 29.10
C ILE A 149 -16.26 -13.69 28.96
N LEU A 150 -16.35 -14.17 27.73
CA LEU A 150 -16.03 -15.55 27.36
C LEU A 150 -14.66 -15.58 26.72
N TYR A 151 -13.88 -16.63 26.98
CA TYR A 151 -12.63 -16.89 26.30
C TYR A 151 -12.45 -18.38 26.05
N THR A 152 -11.73 -18.72 25.00
CA THR A 152 -11.31 -20.11 24.75
C THR A 152 -10.05 -20.43 25.55
N SER A 153 -10.04 -21.57 26.22
CA SER A 153 -8.86 -22.17 26.84
C SER A 153 -8.53 -23.50 26.15
N ILE A 154 -7.27 -23.90 26.19
CA ILE A 154 -6.86 -25.23 25.73
C ILE A 154 -6.18 -25.92 26.90
N SER A 155 -6.72 -27.07 27.26
CA SER A 155 -6.17 -27.89 28.32
C SER A 155 -4.88 -28.60 27.88
N PRO A 156 -4.02 -29.08 28.82
CA PRO A 156 -2.74 -29.72 28.50
C PRO A 156 -2.83 -30.95 27.59
N ASP A 157 -4.01 -31.58 27.50
CA ASP A 157 -4.27 -32.72 26.60
C ASP A 157 -4.76 -32.30 25.20
N GLY A 158 -4.77 -31.00 24.90
CA GLY A 158 -5.14 -30.44 23.60
C GLY A 158 -6.64 -30.20 23.39
N LYS A 159 -7.49 -30.41 24.41
CA LYS A 159 -8.92 -30.09 24.28
C LYS A 159 -9.18 -28.60 24.43
N VAL A 160 -9.90 -28.04 23.46
CA VAL A 160 -10.42 -26.67 23.49
C VAL A 160 -11.68 -26.62 24.35
N SER A 161 -11.76 -25.68 25.28
CA SER A 161 -12.94 -25.36 26.08
C SER A 161 -13.27 -23.87 25.99
N LEU A 162 -14.55 -23.52 26.09
CA LEU A 162 -14.99 -22.13 26.20
C LEU A 162 -15.32 -21.85 27.67
N GLU A 163 -14.63 -20.88 28.26
CA GLU A 163 -14.72 -20.50 29.67
C GLU A 163 -15.20 -19.08 29.85
N GLY A 164 -15.83 -18.79 30.99
CA GLY A 164 -16.19 -17.43 31.39
C GLY A 164 -15.21 -16.85 32.41
N ALA A 165 -14.95 -15.54 32.34
CA ALA A 165 -14.27 -14.80 33.40
C ALA A 165 -15.05 -13.55 33.79
N THR A 166 -15.04 -13.25 35.09
CA THR A 166 -15.42 -11.95 35.62
C THR A 166 -14.19 -11.05 35.62
N VAL A 167 -14.35 -9.87 35.06
CA VAL A 167 -13.29 -8.89 34.92
C VAL A 167 -13.49 -7.83 35.98
N THR A 168 -12.52 -7.71 36.88
CA THR A 168 -12.56 -6.71 37.96
C THR A 168 -11.93 -5.38 37.55
N GLN A 169 -11.22 -5.35 36.42
CA GLN A 169 -10.58 -4.16 35.87
C GLN A 169 -11.57 -3.39 35.00
N SER A 170 -11.74 -2.10 35.26
CA SER A 170 -12.68 -1.25 34.51
C SER A 170 -12.08 -0.62 33.26
N THR A 171 -10.77 -0.36 33.25
CA THR A 171 -10.08 0.28 32.12
C THR A 171 -8.64 -0.23 31.97
N ILE A 172 -8.11 -0.11 30.77
CA ILE A 172 -6.69 -0.34 30.49
C ILE A 172 -6.15 0.69 29.50
N ASP A 173 -5.01 1.27 29.83
CA ASP A 173 -4.30 2.25 29.01
C ASP A 173 -3.10 1.60 28.35
N PHE A 174 -2.85 1.93 27.09
CA PHE A 174 -1.74 1.38 26.32
C PHE A 174 -1.25 2.37 25.26
N VAL A 175 0.06 2.51 25.15
CA VAL A 175 0.73 3.49 24.27
C VAL A 175 1.05 2.90 22.90
N ASN A 176 1.45 3.73 21.94
CA ASN A 176 1.80 3.29 20.59
C ASN A 176 2.80 2.13 20.61
N GLY A 177 2.49 1.05 19.89
CA GLY A 177 3.29 -0.17 19.82
C GLY A 177 3.02 -1.21 20.91
N GLU A 178 2.12 -0.95 21.85
CA GLU A 178 1.67 -1.94 22.84
C GLU A 178 0.45 -2.74 22.35
N TYR A 179 0.39 -3.99 22.83
CA TYR A 179 -0.69 -4.95 22.57
C TYR A 179 -1.58 -5.06 23.79
N LEU A 180 -2.89 -5.09 23.54
CA LEU A 180 -3.88 -5.54 24.51
C LEU A 180 -4.01 -7.06 24.42
N ILE A 181 -3.82 -7.73 25.55
CA ILE A 181 -4.01 -9.16 25.68
C ILE A 181 -4.98 -9.52 26.80
N PHE A 182 -5.54 -10.73 26.72
CA PHE A 182 -6.16 -11.43 27.84
C PHE A 182 -5.28 -12.61 28.24
N ASP A 183 -4.77 -12.58 29.46
CA ASP A 183 -3.99 -13.66 30.05
C ASP A 183 -4.95 -14.71 30.62
N ILE A 184 -4.91 -15.91 30.05
CA ILE A 184 -5.85 -17.01 30.34
C ILE A 184 -5.60 -17.56 31.75
N VAL A 185 -4.35 -17.63 32.18
CA VAL A 185 -3.96 -18.20 33.49
C VAL A 185 -4.42 -17.30 34.63
N SER A 186 -4.11 -16.01 34.53
CA SER A 186 -4.45 -15.02 35.54
C SER A 186 -5.86 -14.47 35.39
N LYS A 187 -6.54 -14.75 34.27
CA LYS A 187 -7.86 -14.25 33.89
C LYS A 187 -7.94 -12.72 33.92
N LYS A 188 -6.89 -12.05 33.43
CA LYS A 188 -6.74 -10.59 33.48
C LYS A 188 -6.33 -10.01 32.12
N PHE A 189 -6.76 -8.78 31.87
CA PHE A 189 -6.25 -7.99 30.75
C PHE A 189 -4.89 -7.41 31.10
N LYS A 190 -4.00 -7.35 30.11
CA LYS A 190 -2.69 -6.72 30.24
C LYS A 190 -2.36 -5.95 28.97
N ASN A 191 -1.62 -4.86 29.11
CA ASN A 191 -0.91 -4.22 28.02
C ASN A 191 0.52 -4.73 28.05
N VAL A 192 1.05 -5.11 26.89
CA VAL A 192 2.41 -5.62 26.77
C VAL A 192 3.08 -5.06 25.53
N THR A 193 4.37 -4.78 25.63
CA THR A 193 5.20 -4.47 24.47
C THR A 193 5.43 -5.73 23.64
N GLN A 194 5.86 -5.56 22.38
CA GLN A 194 6.26 -6.69 21.53
C GLN A 194 7.28 -7.62 22.21
N GLY A 195 8.25 -7.06 22.97
CA GLY A 195 9.23 -7.85 23.70
C GLY A 195 8.65 -8.58 24.92
N GLY A 196 7.60 -8.02 25.54
CA GLY A 196 6.89 -8.64 26.66
C GLY A 196 6.02 -9.83 26.27
N LEU A 197 5.53 -9.90 25.03
CA LEU A 197 4.80 -11.06 24.50
C LEU A 197 5.65 -12.34 24.53
N ASN A 198 6.95 -12.21 24.25
CA ASN A 198 7.88 -13.35 24.22
C ASN A 198 8.24 -13.89 25.62
N ALA A 199 8.03 -13.08 26.66
CA ALA A 199 8.25 -13.45 28.06
C ALA A 199 6.98 -14.05 28.73
N LEU A 200 5.82 -13.92 28.09
CA LEU A 200 4.59 -14.59 28.49
C LEU A 200 4.60 -16.02 27.92
N GLY A 201 4.27 -17.00 28.75
CA GLY A 201 4.11 -18.39 28.31
C GLY A 201 2.97 -18.59 27.30
N ASN A 202 2.54 -19.84 27.08
CA ASN A 202 1.61 -20.20 25.99
C ASN A 202 0.11 -19.88 26.24
N ASP A 203 -0.24 -19.03 27.22
CA ASP A 203 -1.62 -18.92 27.73
C ASP A 203 -2.16 -17.48 27.71
N TYR A 204 -2.13 -16.83 26.56
CA TYR A 204 -2.75 -15.51 26.37
C TYR A 204 -3.38 -15.35 24.98
N ILE A 205 -4.35 -14.44 24.87
CA ILE A 205 -5.05 -14.09 23.62
C ILE A 205 -4.78 -12.62 23.30
N ILE A 206 -4.38 -12.33 22.06
CA ILE A 206 -4.18 -10.95 21.59
C ILE A 206 -5.52 -10.38 21.10
N LEU A 207 -5.90 -9.22 21.62
CA LEU A 207 -7.20 -8.60 21.36
C LEU A 207 -7.09 -7.38 20.46
N GLY A 208 -5.93 -6.74 20.43
CA GLY A 208 -5.61 -5.65 19.53
C GLY A 208 -4.32 -4.96 19.92
N TYR A 209 -3.97 -3.91 19.21
CA TYR A 209 -2.77 -3.12 19.44
C TYR A 209 -3.00 -1.64 19.11
N ASN A 210 -2.17 -0.78 19.68
CA ASN A 210 -2.20 0.64 19.43
C ASN A 210 -1.25 0.97 18.27
N SER A 211 -1.81 1.45 17.17
CA SER A 211 -1.06 1.95 16.01
C SER A 211 -1.23 3.46 15.91
N TYR A 212 -0.23 4.19 16.41
CA TYR A 212 -0.18 5.67 16.36
C TYR A 212 -1.45 6.35 16.90
N GLY A 213 -2.02 5.84 18.00
CA GLY A 213 -3.22 6.38 18.62
C GLY A 213 -4.52 5.84 18.05
N VAL A 214 -4.47 4.82 17.18
CA VAL A 214 -5.64 4.13 16.65
C VAL A 214 -5.62 2.66 17.10
N PHE A 215 -6.73 2.19 17.67
CA PHE A 215 -6.85 0.79 18.10
C PHE A 215 -7.16 -0.10 16.90
N LYS A 216 -6.35 -1.13 16.70
CA LYS A 216 -6.45 -2.09 15.59
C LYS A 216 -6.47 -3.52 16.13
N GLY A 217 -7.14 -4.43 15.44
CA GLY A 217 -7.13 -5.87 15.76
C GLY A 217 -8.52 -6.41 16.13
N PRO A 218 -8.61 -7.67 16.59
CA PRO A 218 -9.88 -8.39 16.73
C PRO A 218 -10.97 -7.62 17.49
N TRP A 219 -10.61 -6.89 18.55
CA TRP A 219 -11.55 -6.13 19.35
C TRP A 219 -11.92 -4.76 18.79
N SER A 220 -11.27 -4.26 17.73
CA SER A 220 -11.66 -2.99 17.10
C SER A 220 -13.08 -3.04 16.51
N ASN A 221 -13.59 -4.25 16.21
CA ASN A 221 -14.93 -4.45 15.66
C ASN A 221 -16.06 -4.24 16.69
N TYR A 222 -15.73 -4.24 18.00
CA TYR A 222 -16.69 -4.00 19.09
C TYR A 222 -16.71 -2.52 19.55
N VAL A 223 -15.91 -1.65 18.93
CA VAL A 223 -15.76 -0.23 19.29
C VAL A 223 -16.85 0.60 18.62
N ASN A 224 -17.61 1.35 19.42
CA ASN A 224 -18.63 2.33 19.00
C ASN A 224 -19.81 1.81 18.14
N SER A 225 -20.00 0.49 17.99
CA SER A 225 -21.01 -0.11 17.10
C SER A 225 -22.27 -0.65 17.78
N PHE A 226 -22.56 -0.30 19.03
CA PHE A 226 -23.76 -0.79 19.72
C PHE A 226 -24.42 0.28 20.59
N LYS A 227 -25.48 0.90 20.06
CA LYS A 227 -26.60 1.35 20.88
C LYS A 227 -27.72 0.31 20.69
N ASP A 228 -28.03 -0.38 21.79
CA ASP A 228 -29.34 -0.99 22.05
C ASP A 228 -29.83 -2.11 21.11
N LEU A 229 -29.10 -3.23 21.02
CA LEU A 229 -29.72 -4.51 20.63
C LEU A 229 -29.52 -5.52 21.75
N ASN A 230 -30.62 -5.78 22.45
CA ASN A 230 -30.75 -6.66 23.59
C ASN A 230 -30.48 -8.10 23.13
N TYR A 231 -29.26 -8.60 23.33
CA TYR A 231 -28.94 -10.01 23.10
C TYR A 231 -29.81 -10.83 24.05
N SER A 232 -30.84 -11.47 23.50
CA SER A 232 -31.57 -12.49 24.25
C SER A 232 -30.58 -13.57 24.64
N LYS A 233 -30.36 -13.64 25.95
CA LYS A 233 -29.86 -14.77 26.74
C LYS A 233 -29.10 -15.80 25.90
N ASN A 234 -27.77 -15.78 25.99
CA ASN A 234 -27.05 -17.03 26.17
C ASN A 234 -27.30 -18.08 25.07
N LEU A 235 -27.21 -17.73 23.79
CA LEU A 235 -27.54 -18.64 22.67
C LEU A 235 -26.54 -18.53 21.50
N LEU A 236 -26.06 -19.67 20.99
CA LEU A 236 -25.12 -19.77 19.86
C LEU A 236 -25.72 -20.58 18.72
N ILE A 237 -25.42 -20.20 17.47
CA ILE A 237 -25.70 -21.01 16.29
C ILE A 237 -24.56 -20.92 15.26
N PHE A 238 -24.09 -22.07 14.78
CA PHE A 238 -23.00 -22.13 13.80
C PHE A 238 -23.17 -23.34 12.87
N PRO A 239 -22.71 -23.24 11.62
CA PRO A 239 -22.79 -24.35 10.69
C PRO A 239 -21.74 -25.43 11.01
N SER A 240 -22.03 -26.66 10.62
CA SER A 240 -21.13 -27.82 10.80
C SER A 240 -19.92 -27.85 9.86
N LYS A 241 -19.97 -27.08 8.77
CA LYS A 241 -18.89 -26.76 7.82
C LYS A 241 -19.11 -25.33 7.32
N ASP A 242 -18.20 -24.80 6.51
CA ASP A 242 -18.29 -23.43 5.98
C ASP A 242 -19.64 -23.14 5.29
N LEU A 243 -20.23 -21.99 5.60
CA LEU A 243 -21.30 -21.36 4.81
C LEU A 243 -20.73 -20.12 4.11
N GLN A 244 -21.39 -19.65 3.06
CA GLN A 244 -20.99 -18.42 2.36
C GLN A 244 -22.12 -17.39 2.42
N ILE A 245 -21.78 -16.14 2.75
CA ILE A 245 -22.70 -15.00 2.65
C ILE A 245 -22.17 -14.04 1.59
N SER A 246 -23.01 -13.71 0.60
CA SER A 246 -22.77 -12.64 -0.39
C SER A 246 -23.89 -11.61 -0.34
N VAL A 247 -23.69 -10.46 -0.96
CA VAL A 247 -24.69 -9.37 -1.00
C VAL A 247 -24.95 -8.98 -2.45
N ASP A 248 -26.23 -8.90 -2.82
CA ASP A 248 -26.65 -8.52 -4.16
C ASP A 248 -26.67 -6.99 -4.37
N ALA A 249 -26.92 -6.56 -5.62
CA ALA A 249 -26.97 -5.13 -5.98
C ALA A 249 -28.11 -4.35 -5.28
N SER A 250 -29.09 -5.04 -4.71
CA SER A 250 -30.19 -4.46 -3.93
C SER A 250 -29.92 -4.46 -2.42
N ASN A 251 -28.70 -4.80 -2.01
CA ASN A 251 -28.27 -4.96 -0.62
C ASN A 251 -28.97 -6.13 0.10
N ASN A 252 -29.48 -7.14 -0.60
CA ASN A 252 -29.97 -8.36 0.04
C ASN A 252 -28.80 -9.32 0.29
N ALA A 253 -28.77 -9.92 1.48
CA ALA A 253 -27.76 -10.92 1.81
C ALA A 253 -28.24 -12.31 1.37
N GLU A 254 -27.41 -13.02 0.63
CA GLU A 254 -27.66 -14.37 0.15
C GLU A 254 -26.76 -15.35 0.91
N VAL A 255 -27.38 -16.26 1.65
CA VAL A 255 -26.71 -17.27 2.47
C VAL A 255 -26.74 -18.60 1.72
N TYR A 256 -25.57 -19.13 1.40
CA TYR A 256 -25.37 -20.41 0.73
C TYR A 256 -24.85 -21.44 1.74
N PHE A 257 -25.57 -22.56 1.87
CA PHE A 257 -25.23 -23.61 2.82
C PHE A 257 -24.45 -24.73 2.12
N ASN A 258 -23.12 -24.77 2.30
CA ASN A 258 -22.30 -25.87 1.76
C ASN A 258 -22.48 -27.16 2.56
N SER A 259 -22.85 -27.04 3.84
CA SER A 259 -23.38 -28.13 4.66
C SER A 259 -24.76 -27.74 5.17
N LYS A 260 -25.71 -28.68 5.09
CA LYS A 260 -27.06 -28.46 5.59
C LYS A 260 -27.16 -28.55 7.11
N ASN A 261 -26.14 -28.99 7.84
CA ASN A 261 -26.25 -29.14 9.29
C ASN A 261 -25.75 -27.89 10.04
N LEU A 262 -26.57 -27.37 10.94
CA LEU A 262 -26.27 -26.34 11.94
C LEU A 262 -26.24 -26.96 13.33
N PHE A 263 -25.40 -26.41 14.21
CA PHE A 263 -25.40 -26.67 15.63
C PHE A 263 -25.92 -25.44 16.35
N TYR A 264 -26.76 -25.64 17.37
CA TYR A 264 -27.21 -24.58 18.25
C TYR A 264 -27.03 -24.97 19.72
N GLN A 265 -26.79 -23.96 20.57
CA GLN A 265 -26.67 -24.15 22.02
C GLN A 265 -27.45 -23.09 22.79
N LYS A 266 -28.22 -23.53 23.80
CA LYS A 266 -28.85 -22.69 24.82
C LYS A 266 -28.05 -22.74 26.11
N LEU A 267 -27.28 -21.68 26.37
CA LEU A 267 -26.31 -21.57 27.46
C LEU A 267 -26.99 -21.49 28.86
N ASP A 268 -28.27 -21.14 28.95
CA ASP A 268 -29.03 -21.19 30.22
C ASP A 268 -29.40 -22.63 30.64
N SER A 269 -29.52 -23.56 29.69
CA SER A 269 -29.96 -24.94 29.93
C SER A 269 -28.95 -26.01 29.50
N ASN A 270 -27.79 -25.61 28.97
CA ASN A 270 -26.81 -26.48 28.31
C ASN A 270 -27.42 -27.41 27.25
N GLU A 271 -28.54 -26.99 26.64
CA GLU A 271 -29.16 -27.74 25.55
C GLU A 271 -28.31 -27.58 24.30
N LEU A 272 -27.86 -28.71 23.74
CA LEU A 272 -27.15 -28.81 22.47
C LEU A 272 -28.05 -29.51 21.47
N GLY A 273 -28.20 -28.93 20.29
CA GLY A 273 -29.02 -29.49 19.22
C GLY A 273 -28.40 -29.32 17.84
N THR A 274 -28.85 -30.19 16.93
CA THR A 274 -28.54 -30.10 15.50
C THR A 274 -29.80 -29.75 14.73
N TYR A 275 -29.66 -28.93 13.70
CA TYR A 275 -30.70 -28.63 12.74
C TYR A 275 -30.19 -28.87 11.31
N THR A 276 -30.99 -29.54 10.48
CA THR A 276 -30.69 -29.67 9.06
C THR A 276 -31.50 -28.65 8.27
N VAL A 277 -30.82 -27.65 7.72
CA VAL A 277 -31.40 -26.63 6.83
C VAL A 277 -32.04 -27.33 5.63
N VAL A 278 -33.30 -27.00 5.38
CA VAL A 278 -34.06 -27.57 4.27
C VAL A 278 -33.62 -26.95 2.95
N ASP A 279 -33.55 -25.61 2.92
CA ASP A 279 -33.21 -24.81 1.76
C ASP A 279 -31.68 -24.70 1.55
N SER A 280 -31.23 -24.82 0.31
CA SER A 280 -29.81 -24.63 -0.03
C SER A 280 -29.38 -23.16 -0.04
N LYS A 281 -30.35 -22.23 0.00
CA LYS A 281 -30.16 -20.78 -0.06
C LYS A 281 -31.21 -20.07 0.80
N VAL A 282 -30.79 -19.07 1.58
CA VAL A 282 -31.69 -18.14 2.26
C VAL A 282 -31.36 -16.71 1.85
N VAL A 283 -32.36 -15.93 1.45
CA VAL A 283 -32.21 -14.51 1.10
C VAL A 283 -32.75 -13.66 2.23
N VAL A 284 -31.93 -12.73 2.71
CA VAL A 284 -32.24 -11.82 3.81
C VAL A 284 -32.27 -10.41 3.25
N PRO A 285 -33.46 -9.82 3.06
CA PRO A 285 -33.59 -8.48 2.50
C PRO A 285 -32.86 -7.42 3.31
N ASN A 286 -32.58 -6.29 2.66
CA ASN A 286 -31.98 -5.14 3.33
C ASN A 286 -32.82 -4.71 4.56
N ASN A 287 -32.13 -4.40 5.67
CA ASN A 287 -32.68 -4.06 6.97
C ASN A 287 -33.54 -5.16 7.61
N GLN A 288 -33.22 -6.43 7.35
CA GLN A 288 -33.87 -7.58 7.99
C GLN A 288 -32.88 -8.49 8.72
N TYR A 289 -33.42 -9.31 9.60
CA TYR A 289 -32.70 -10.19 10.52
C TYR A 289 -32.87 -11.63 10.05
N LEU A 290 -31.76 -12.36 9.97
CA LEU A 290 -31.80 -13.81 9.93
C LEU A 290 -31.69 -14.36 11.35
N VAL A 291 -32.68 -15.14 11.76
CA VAL A 291 -32.72 -15.75 13.07
C VAL A 291 -32.99 -17.25 12.97
N PHE A 292 -32.63 -17.99 14.01
CA PHE A 292 -33.03 -19.37 14.20
C PHE A 292 -34.06 -19.46 15.31
N ASP A 293 -35.27 -19.90 14.96
CA ASP A 293 -36.36 -20.10 15.91
C ASP A 293 -36.13 -21.41 16.68
N LEU A 294 -36.00 -21.33 18.00
CA LEU A 294 -35.75 -22.46 18.90
C LEU A 294 -36.97 -23.38 19.05
N ASN A 295 -38.18 -22.83 18.95
CA ASN A 295 -39.42 -23.58 19.15
C ASN A 295 -39.73 -24.41 17.90
N GLN A 296 -39.63 -23.77 16.74
CA GLN A 296 -39.93 -24.38 15.44
C GLN A 296 -38.72 -25.08 14.82
N LYS A 297 -37.52 -24.80 15.32
CA LYS A 297 -36.24 -25.31 14.80
C LYS A 297 -36.09 -25.02 13.31
N VAL A 298 -36.25 -23.75 12.93
CA VAL A 298 -36.11 -23.30 11.52
C VAL A 298 -35.42 -21.94 11.46
N LEU A 299 -34.77 -21.65 10.33
CA LEU A 299 -34.33 -20.29 10.02
C LEU A 299 -35.51 -19.43 9.60
N LYS A 300 -35.57 -18.20 10.12
CA LYS A 300 -36.58 -17.19 9.77
C LYS A 300 -35.91 -15.88 9.42
N VAL A 301 -36.50 -15.21 8.44
CA VAL A 301 -36.18 -13.83 8.13
C VAL A 301 -37.25 -12.95 8.77
N LEU A 302 -36.83 -12.02 9.63
CA LEU A 302 -37.72 -11.17 10.42
C LEU A 302 -37.42 -9.70 10.18
N THR A 303 -38.46 -8.86 10.25
CA THR A 303 -38.29 -7.42 10.45
C THR A 303 -37.84 -7.12 11.88
N GLU A 304 -37.38 -5.89 12.14
CA GLU A 304 -37.02 -5.44 13.49
C GLU A 304 -38.18 -5.62 14.49
N SER A 305 -39.39 -5.18 14.12
CA SER A 305 -40.57 -5.30 14.98
C SER A 305 -40.93 -6.75 15.31
N GLN A 306 -40.78 -7.67 14.35
CA GLN A 306 -41.00 -9.09 14.55
C GLN A 306 -39.91 -9.70 15.44
N PHE A 307 -38.64 -9.39 15.17
CA PHE A 307 -37.53 -9.89 15.97
C PHE A 307 -37.60 -9.44 17.44
N VAL A 308 -37.94 -8.16 17.68
CA VAL A 308 -38.12 -7.62 19.03
C VAL A 308 -39.24 -8.36 19.79
N SER A 309 -40.29 -8.78 19.10
CA SER A 309 -41.39 -9.55 19.72
C SER A 309 -41.06 -11.02 19.99
N ASP A 310 -40.11 -11.60 19.24
CA ASP A 310 -39.74 -13.04 19.27
C ASP A 310 -38.34 -13.29 19.86
N VAL A 311 -37.76 -12.29 20.53
CA VAL A 311 -36.35 -12.30 20.96
C VAL A 311 -36.03 -13.47 21.91
N ASN A 312 -36.98 -13.88 22.76
CA ASN A 312 -36.78 -14.94 23.76
C ASN A 312 -36.84 -16.36 23.17
N SER A 313 -37.33 -16.51 21.95
CA SER A 313 -37.54 -17.77 21.22
C SER A 313 -36.59 -17.91 20.03
N SER A 314 -35.70 -16.94 19.80
CA SER A 314 -34.90 -16.86 18.57
C SER A 314 -33.43 -16.58 18.85
N ILE A 315 -32.54 -17.22 18.10
CA ILE A 315 -31.10 -16.94 18.06
C ILE A 315 -30.81 -16.03 16.86
N LEU A 316 -30.19 -14.87 17.07
CA LEU A 316 -29.75 -14.02 15.95
C LEU A 316 -28.57 -14.66 15.22
N CYS A 317 -28.74 -14.97 13.93
CA CYS A 317 -27.64 -15.40 13.06
C CYS A 317 -26.88 -14.15 12.57
N PHE A 318 -27.60 -13.22 11.90
CA PHE A 318 -27.09 -11.90 11.53
C PHE A 318 -28.22 -10.91 11.20
N TYR A 319 -27.88 -9.63 11.16
CA TYR A 319 -28.66 -8.52 10.66
C TYR A 319 -28.01 -7.97 9.39
N ASN A 320 -28.78 -7.83 8.32
CA ASN A 320 -28.33 -7.22 7.08
C ASN A 320 -28.71 -5.74 7.09
N TYR A 321 -27.71 -4.86 7.22
CA TYR A 321 -27.93 -3.41 7.15
C TYR A 321 -27.16 -2.82 5.98
N ARG A 322 -27.91 -2.41 4.95
CA ARG A 322 -27.39 -1.78 3.74
C ARG A 322 -26.28 -2.61 3.09
N GLY A 323 -26.43 -3.94 3.11
CA GLY A 323 -25.46 -4.85 2.50
C GLY A 323 -24.26 -5.17 3.41
N THR A 324 -24.25 -4.67 4.64
CA THR A 324 -23.25 -5.04 5.63
C THR A 324 -23.85 -6.05 6.60
N ILE A 325 -23.12 -7.14 6.85
CA ILE A 325 -23.57 -8.25 7.69
C ILE A 325 -23.06 -8.07 9.12
N PHE A 326 -23.99 -8.01 10.08
CA PHE A 326 -23.71 -7.83 11.51
C PHE A 326 -24.23 -9.02 12.32
N GLY A 327 -23.45 -9.58 13.24
CA GLY A 327 -23.90 -10.70 14.11
C GLY A 327 -22.99 -11.92 14.05
N GLN A 328 -23.43 -13.05 14.60
CA GLN A 328 -22.60 -14.26 14.76
C GLN A 328 -22.01 -14.75 13.44
N TRP A 329 -22.75 -14.59 12.34
CA TRP A 329 -22.34 -15.09 11.03
C TRP A 329 -21.61 -14.08 10.15
N SER A 330 -21.27 -12.88 10.66
CA SER A 330 -20.48 -11.90 9.90
C SER A 330 -19.09 -12.40 9.53
N ILE A 331 -18.54 -13.39 10.24
CA ILE A 331 -17.27 -14.04 9.91
C ILE A 331 -17.33 -14.86 8.61
N TYR A 332 -18.53 -15.28 8.20
CA TYR A 332 -18.78 -16.00 6.94
C TYR A 332 -19.16 -15.05 5.80
N TYR A 333 -19.26 -13.75 6.10
CA TYR A 333 -19.40 -12.71 5.10
C TYR A 333 -18.02 -12.37 4.53
N LYS A 334 -17.80 -12.76 3.28
CA LYS A 334 -16.71 -12.22 2.50
C LYS A 334 -17.12 -10.83 2.04
N SER A 335 -16.57 -9.79 2.66
CA SER A 335 -16.74 -8.41 2.22
C SER A 335 -16.38 -8.29 0.74
N THR A 336 -17.35 -7.88 -0.08
CA THR A 336 -17.17 -7.56 -1.51
C THR A 336 -16.34 -6.29 -1.72
N ASP A 337 -15.94 -5.59 -0.65
CA ASP A 337 -15.11 -4.39 -0.77
C ASP A 337 -13.63 -4.70 -1.04
N ALA A 338 -13.15 -5.91 -0.74
CA ALA A 338 -11.76 -6.30 -1.03
C ALA A 338 -11.58 -7.05 -2.36
N GLU A 339 -12.64 -7.68 -2.88
CA GLU A 339 -12.58 -8.46 -4.12
C GLU A 339 -13.04 -7.63 -5.33
N LEU A 340 -12.49 -7.96 -6.50
CA LEU A 340 -12.90 -7.35 -7.75
C LEU A 340 -14.38 -7.71 -8.02
N PRO A 341 -15.26 -6.75 -8.35
CA PRO A 341 -16.66 -7.05 -8.59
C PRO A 341 -16.87 -8.10 -9.68
N GLY A 342 -17.81 -9.03 -9.45
CA GLY A 342 -18.02 -10.20 -10.33
C GLY A 342 -18.32 -9.88 -11.80
N TYR A 343 -18.85 -8.69 -12.11
CA TYR A 343 -19.09 -8.29 -13.51
C TYR A 343 -17.80 -8.10 -14.32
N TYR A 344 -16.63 -7.91 -13.69
CA TYR A 344 -15.36 -7.92 -14.40
C TYR A 344 -14.92 -9.33 -14.85
N HIS A 345 -15.41 -10.37 -14.18
CA HIS A 345 -15.19 -11.76 -14.58
C HIS A 345 -16.26 -12.26 -15.57
N ALA A 346 -17.35 -11.53 -15.74
CA ALA A 346 -18.40 -11.89 -16.68
C ALA A 346 -17.82 -11.98 -18.10
N SER A 347 -18.21 -13.04 -18.82
CA SER A 347 -17.73 -13.32 -20.18
C SER A 347 -16.19 -13.37 -20.31
N ASN A 348 -15.50 -13.73 -19.23
CA ASN A 348 -14.04 -13.77 -19.14
C ASN A 348 -13.37 -12.42 -19.47
N TYR A 349 -14.04 -11.29 -19.24
CA TYR A 349 -13.52 -9.98 -19.64
C TYR A 349 -12.12 -9.71 -19.07
N ILE A 350 -11.96 -9.76 -17.74
CA ILE A 350 -10.69 -9.45 -17.10
C ILE A 350 -9.62 -10.52 -17.39
N ASP A 351 -10.02 -11.80 -17.50
CA ASP A 351 -9.09 -12.89 -17.80
C ASP A 351 -8.55 -12.78 -19.24
N ASN A 352 -9.41 -12.44 -20.21
CA ASN A 352 -8.97 -12.16 -21.58
C ASN A 352 -8.02 -10.95 -21.64
N LYS A 353 -8.21 -9.94 -20.77
CA LYS A 353 -7.30 -8.79 -20.66
C LYS A 353 -5.95 -9.23 -20.07
N VAL A 354 -5.95 -10.04 -19.02
CA VAL A 354 -4.75 -10.64 -18.43
C VAL A 354 -3.98 -11.48 -19.46
N ASP A 355 -4.65 -12.34 -20.22
CA ASP A 355 -4.03 -13.15 -21.27
C ASP A 355 -3.38 -12.29 -22.35
N LYS A 356 -4.06 -11.22 -22.76
CA LYS A 356 -3.53 -10.27 -23.74
C LYS A 356 -2.33 -9.50 -23.20
N ILE A 357 -2.37 -9.07 -21.94
CA ILE A 357 -1.23 -8.42 -21.26
C ILE A 357 -0.04 -9.36 -21.20
N ASN A 358 -0.23 -10.62 -20.78
CA ASN A 358 0.84 -11.62 -20.71
C ASN A 358 1.41 -11.92 -22.10
N SER A 359 0.57 -11.97 -23.14
CA SER A 359 1.00 -12.13 -24.53
C SER A 359 1.85 -10.95 -25.00
N ASN A 360 1.44 -9.71 -24.72
CA ASN A 360 2.21 -8.50 -25.05
C ASN A 360 3.49 -8.37 -24.21
N SER A 361 3.48 -8.89 -22.98
CA SER A 361 4.61 -8.88 -22.06
C SER A 361 5.64 -9.98 -22.34
N SER A 362 5.35 -10.90 -23.28
CA SER A 362 6.24 -12.00 -23.67
C SER A 362 7.39 -11.51 -24.57
N ILE A 363 8.13 -10.51 -24.08
CA ILE A 363 9.27 -9.87 -24.73
C ILE A 363 10.52 -10.04 -23.86
N THR A 364 11.70 -10.12 -24.49
CA THR A 364 12.98 -10.26 -23.77
C THR A 364 13.67 -8.94 -23.50
N SER A 365 13.32 -7.89 -24.26
CA SER A 365 13.91 -6.56 -24.16
C SER A 365 12.80 -5.50 -24.16
N GLY A 366 12.69 -4.76 -23.06
CA GLY A 366 11.61 -3.80 -22.86
C GLY A 366 11.02 -3.83 -21.46
N VAL A 367 9.89 -3.15 -21.27
CA VAL A 367 9.24 -3.00 -19.96
C VAL A 367 7.72 -3.05 -20.10
N ASN A 368 7.05 -3.44 -19.01
CA ASN A 368 5.60 -3.39 -18.90
C ASN A 368 5.21 -2.57 -17.66
N PHE A 369 4.25 -1.67 -17.79
CA PHE A 369 3.78 -0.81 -16.70
C PHE A 369 2.32 -0.41 -16.89
N ALA A 370 1.61 -0.10 -15.81
CA ALA A 370 0.29 0.51 -15.88
C ALA A 370 0.41 2.03 -15.96
N TYR A 371 -0.43 2.67 -16.77
CA TYR A 371 -0.59 4.12 -16.81
C TYR A 371 -2.06 4.49 -16.60
N ILE A 372 -2.32 5.22 -15.52
CA ILE A 372 -3.64 5.68 -15.09
C ILE A 372 -3.56 7.18 -14.80
N THR A 373 -4.57 7.96 -15.17
CA THR A 373 -4.53 9.43 -15.05
C THR A 373 -5.92 9.99 -14.82
N ASP A 374 -6.00 11.20 -14.27
CA ASP A 374 -7.22 11.98 -14.14
C ASP A 374 -8.32 11.18 -13.41
N THR A 375 -7.94 10.60 -12.27
CA THR A 375 -8.86 9.76 -11.48
C THR A 375 -10.02 10.55 -10.92
N HIS A 376 -9.81 11.83 -10.58
CA HIS A 376 -10.82 12.71 -10.00
C HIS A 376 -11.77 11.96 -9.07
N TYR A 377 -11.25 11.38 -7.99
CA TYR A 377 -11.92 10.33 -7.19
C TYR A 377 -13.33 10.66 -6.69
N GLY A 378 -13.72 11.92 -6.71
CA GLY A 378 -15.07 12.34 -6.46
C GLY A 378 -16.10 11.94 -7.49
N ASP A 379 -15.67 11.85 -8.73
CA ASP A 379 -16.44 11.56 -9.92
C ASP A 379 -16.04 10.20 -10.51
N ASN A 380 -15.37 9.34 -9.73
CA ASN A 380 -14.90 8.00 -10.11
C ASN A 380 -15.78 6.88 -9.53
N ALA A 381 -15.87 5.73 -10.21
CA ALA A 381 -16.61 4.56 -9.71
C ALA A 381 -15.88 3.75 -8.62
N GLY A 382 -14.59 4.03 -8.36
CA GLY A 382 -13.80 3.53 -7.24
C GLY A 382 -13.28 2.09 -7.34
N GLN A 383 -13.11 1.54 -8.56
CA GLN A 383 -12.66 0.15 -8.77
C GLN A 383 -11.24 0.02 -9.32
N SER A 384 -10.58 1.11 -9.72
CA SER A 384 -9.27 1.08 -10.37
C SER A 384 -8.17 0.47 -9.49
N GLY A 385 -8.20 0.71 -8.18
CA GLY A 385 -7.29 0.07 -7.23
C GLY A 385 -7.43 -1.46 -7.22
N LYS A 386 -8.67 -1.97 -7.22
CA LYS A 386 -8.94 -3.42 -7.24
C LYS A 386 -8.54 -4.04 -8.57
N LEU A 387 -8.82 -3.37 -9.69
CA LEU A 387 -8.43 -3.82 -11.03
C LEU A 387 -6.91 -3.89 -11.17
N LEU A 388 -6.20 -2.83 -10.77
CA LEU A 388 -4.74 -2.79 -10.82
C LEU A 388 -4.13 -3.86 -9.92
N LYS A 389 -4.67 -4.06 -8.71
CA LYS A 389 -4.24 -5.15 -7.82
C LYS A 389 -4.41 -6.51 -8.48
N TYR A 390 -5.59 -6.82 -9.03
CA TYR A 390 -5.86 -8.08 -9.72
C TYR A 390 -4.91 -8.29 -10.89
N ILE A 391 -4.68 -7.26 -11.72
CA ILE A 391 -3.77 -7.34 -12.86
C ILE A 391 -2.34 -7.60 -12.39
N LYS A 392 -1.84 -6.89 -11.37
CA LYS A 392 -0.49 -7.11 -10.83
C LYS A 392 -0.31 -8.50 -10.23
N GLU A 393 -1.34 -9.06 -9.61
CA GLU A 393 -1.29 -10.42 -9.05
C GLU A 393 -1.31 -11.52 -10.12
N ASN A 394 -1.79 -11.21 -11.35
CA ASN A 394 -1.96 -12.19 -12.44
C ASN A 394 -1.08 -11.92 -13.68
N THR A 395 -0.19 -10.92 -13.63
CA THR A 395 0.69 -10.55 -14.74
C THR A 395 2.07 -10.12 -14.22
N ALA A 396 3.04 -9.91 -15.12
CA ALA A 396 4.37 -9.42 -14.76
C ALA A 396 4.43 -7.89 -14.50
N ILE A 397 3.29 -7.20 -14.38
CA ILE A 397 3.26 -5.75 -14.15
C ILE A 397 3.75 -5.42 -12.73
N SER A 398 4.90 -4.77 -12.65
CA SER A 398 5.49 -4.32 -11.38
C SER A 398 5.34 -2.83 -11.13
N THR A 399 5.19 -2.04 -12.20
CA THR A 399 5.26 -0.57 -12.16
C THR A 399 3.91 0.04 -12.49
N VAL A 400 3.48 1.01 -11.69
CA VAL A 400 2.30 1.84 -11.94
C VAL A 400 2.77 3.29 -11.99
N VAL A 401 2.40 3.99 -13.06
CA VAL A 401 2.63 5.43 -13.23
C VAL A 401 1.28 6.12 -13.22
N PHE A 402 1.15 7.14 -12.38
CA PHE A 402 -0.06 7.96 -12.27
C PHE A 402 0.17 9.31 -12.96
N GLY A 403 -0.67 9.67 -13.93
CA GLY A 403 -0.53 10.85 -14.79
C GLY A 403 -0.96 12.19 -14.18
N GLY A 404 -1.46 12.18 -12.94
CA GLY A 404 -1.92 13.38 -12.23
C GLY A 404 -3.44 13.48 -12.11
N ASP A 405 -3.91 14.51 -11.42
CA ASP A 405 -5.32 14.87 -11.20
C ASP A 405 -6.08 13.85 -10.31
N ILE A 406 -5.66 13.78 -9.06
CA ILE A 406 -6.26 12.94 -8.01
C ILE A 406 -7.69 13.38 -7.64
N VAL A 407 -7.87 14.66 -7.31
CA VAL A 407 -9.10 15.14 -6.69
C VAL A 407 -10.07 15.64 -7.77
N ARG A 408 -11.37 15.56 -7.49
CA ARG A 408 -12.39 16.14 -8.39
C ARG A 408 -12.14 17.62 -8.69
N ALA A 409 -12.55 18.07 -9.87
CA ALA A 409 -12.38 19.46 -10.27
C ALA A 409 -13.16 20.44 -9.37
N TYR A 410 -14.36 20.03 -8.91
CA TYR A 410 -15.30 20.90 -8.19
C TYR A 410 -15.71 20.36 -6.83
N GLY A 411 -15.66 21.22 -5.81
CA GLY A 411 -16.10 20.88 -4.46
C GLY A 411 -15.41 21.72 -3.38
N THR A 412 -15.44 21.20 -2.16
CA THR A 412 -14.84 21.83 -0.99
C THR A 412 -13.47 21.24 -0.68
N LYS A 413 -12.67 21.94 0.14
CA LYS A 413 -11.44 21.39 0.75
C LYS A 413 -11.67 20.03 1.42
N ALA A 414 -12.82 19.83 2.07
CA ALA A 414 -13.14 18.52 2.68
C ALA A 414 -13.29 17.42 1.61
N ASN A 415 -13.91 17.74 0.46
CA ASN A 415 -14.03 16.79 -0.65
C ASN A 415 -12.66 16.41 -1.23
N ALA A 416 -11.75 17.39 -1.36
CA ALA A 416 -10.39 17.11 -1.81
C ALA A 416 -9.68 16.13 -0.87
N TRP A 417 -9.82 16.28 0.46
CA TRP A 417 -9.26 15.32 1.41
C TRP A 417 -9.92 13.94 1.37
N ASP A 418 -11.21 13.86 1.10
CA ASP A 418 -11.88 12.57 0.92
C ASP A 418 -11.40 11.85 -0.34
N ASP A 419 -11.11 12.59 -1.41
CA ASP A 419 -10.55 12.05 -2.65
C ASP A 419 -9.09 11.62 -2.45
N VAL A 420 -8.28 12.39 -1.70
CA VAL A 420 -6.92 11.99 -1.28
C VAL A 420 -6.93 10.70 -0.47
N LYS A 421 -7.90 10.50 0.44
CA LYS A 421 -8.02 9.22 1.19
C LYS A 421 -8.26 8.05 0.24
N LYS A 422 -9.12 8.21 -0.77
CA LYS A 422 -9.37 7.16 -1.77
C LYS A 422 -8.13 6.84 -2.60
N TYR A 423 -7.39 7.87 -3.04
CA TYR A 423 -6.10 7.66 -3.72
C TYR A 423 -5.10 6.95 -2.81
N THR A 424 -5.00 7.36 -1.55
CA THR A 424 -4.10 6.72 -0.57
C THR A 424 -4.45 5.25 -0.38
N ASN A 425 -5.75 4.91 -0.31
CA ASN A 425 -6.19 3.52 -0.25
C ASN A 425 -5.80 2.74 -1.52
N LEU A 426 -5.94 3.34 -2.72
CA LEU A 426 -5.44 2.72 -3.96
C LEU A 426 -3.94 2.43 -3.85
N VAL A 427 -3.14 3.40 -3.40
CA VAL A 427 -1.68 3.23 -3.26
C VAL A 427 -1.37 2.16 -2.19
N ASP A 428 -2.11 2.10 -1.10
CA ASP A 428 -1.95 1.06 -0.07
C ASP A 428 -2.25 -0.34 -0.63
N ASP A 429 -3.26 -0.48 -1.49
CA ASP A 429 -3.67 -1.75 -2.09
C ASP A 429 -2.71 -2.25 -3.17
N ILE A 430 -2.10 -1.34 -3.94
CA ILE A 430 -1.25 -1.70 -5.09
C ILE A 430 0.25 -1.51 -4.84
N GLY A 431 0.63 -0.82 -3.77
CA GLY A 431 2.01 -0.52 -3.42
C GLY A 431 2.59 0.70 -4.15
N ILE A 432 3.70 0.52 -4.86
CA ILE A 432 4.48 1.60 -5.46
C ILE A 432 3.74 2.20 -6.67
N VAL A 433 3.55 3.52 -6.66
CA VAL A 433 2.91 4.31 -7.74
C VAL A 433 3.70 5.58 -7.99
N TYR A 434 4.28 5.74 -9.17
CA TYR A 434 5.05 6.94 -9.54
C TYR A 434 4.10 8.04 -10.05
N GLY A 435 3.91 9.11 -9.27
CA GLY A 435 2.99 10.19 -9.61
C GLY A 435 3.64 11.31 -10.42
N THR A 436 2.94 11.74 -11.47
CA THR A 436 3.10 13.03 -12.16
C THR A 436 2.15 14.03 -11.51
N LYS A 437 2.58 15.28 -11.28
CA LYS A 437 1.70 16.31 -10.73
C LYS A 437 0.83 16.91 -11.85
N GLY A 438 -0.48 16.88 -11.66
CA GLY A 438 -1.49 17.53 -12.49
C GLY A 438 -2.05 18.82 -11.90
N ASN A 439 -2.87 19.53 -12.67
CA ASN A 439 -3.44 20.81 -12.25
C ASN A 439 -4.43 20.67 -11.09
N HIS A 440 -5.12 19.54 -10.97
CA HIS A 440 -6.05 19.25 -9.89
C HIS A 440 -5.39 18.53 -8.73
N ASP A 441 -4.09 18.24 -8.74
CA ASP A 441 -3.46 17.57 -7.60
C ASP A 441 -3.53 18.42 -6.34
N ILE A 442 -4.50 18.03 -5.50
CA ILE A 442 -4.93 18.68 -4.27
C ILE A 442 -5.24 20.17 -4.47
N THR A 443 -5.84 20.47 -5.63
CA THR A 443 -6.29 21.80 -6.04
C THR A 443 -7.75 21.74 -6.49
N ILE A 444 -8.63 22.49 -5.82
CA ILE A 444 -10.08 22.43 -6.04
C ILE A 444 -10.72 23.82 -6.01
N LYS A 445 -11.81 24.02 -6.74
CA LYS A 445 -12.69 25.19 -6.64
C LYS A 445 -14.14 24.77 -6.42
N ALA A 446 -15.00 25.62 -5.87
CA ALA A 446 -16.37 25.18 -5.53
C ALA A 446 -17.28 24.98 -6.75
N SER A 447 -17.03 25.66 -7.87
CA SER A 447 -17.73 25.44 -9.13
C SER A 447 -16.93 25.93 -10.34
N ALA A 448 -17.38 25.62 -11.56
CA ALA A 448 -16.77 26.11 -12.79
C ALA A 448 -16.61 27.64 -12.84
N ASN A 449 -17.55 28.39 -12.25
CA ASN A 449 -17.60 29.86 -12.31
C ASN A 449 -16.85 30.55 -11.16
N GLU A 450 -16.37 29.80 -10.18
CA GLU A 450 -15.66 30.38 -9.04
C GLU A 450 -14.30 30.94 -9.44
N THR A 451 -13.98 32.11 -8.90
CA THR A 451 -12.69 32.79 -9.08
C THR A 451 -11.77 32.65 -7.86
N THR A 452 -12.15 31.79 -6.90
CA THR A 452 -11.31 31.39 -5.77
C THR A 452 -11.44 29.89 -5.53
N GLY A 453 -10.52 29.33 -4.77
CA GLY A 453 -10.61 27.95 -4.29
C GLY A 453 -9.44 27.64 -3.37
N TRP A 454 -9.07 26.37 -3.31
CA TRP A 454 -8.08 25.89 -2.35
C TRP A 454 -7.03 25.01 -3.01
N THR A 455 -5.77 25.25 -2.65
CA THR A 455 -4.62 24.46 -3.06
C THR A 455 -3.81 24.06 -1.83
N ALA A 456 -3.53 22.78 -1.68
CA ALA A 456 -2.73 22.28 -0.56
C ALA A 456 -1.29 22.80 -0.59
N PRO A 457 -0.60 22.82 0.57
CA PRO A 457 0.85 23.07 0.61
C PRO A 457 1.61 22.10 -0.29
N GLN A 458 2.65 22.61 -0.96
CA GLN A 458 3.51 21.81 -1.84
C GLN A 458 4.13 20.60 -1.11
N SER A 459 4.46 20.74 0.17
CA SER A 459 4.95 19.64 0.99
C SER A 459 3.93 18.50 1.10
N THR A 460 2.64 18.82 1.23
CA THR A 460 1.58 17.80 1.32
C THR A 460 1.34 17.12 -0.03
N ILE A 461 1.36 17.88 -1.13
CA ILE A 461 1.29 17.31 -2.48
C ILE A 461 2.45 16.34 -2.70
N TYR A 462 3.67 16.75 -2.34
CA TYR A 462 4.85 15.90 -2.41
C TYR A 462 4.73 14.64 -1.52
N ASP A 463 4.20 14.78 -0.30
CA ASP A 463 3.99 13.65 0.62
C ASP A 463 3.06 12.59 0.05
N ILE A 464 2.02 13.01 -0.68
CA ILE A 464 1.02 12.11 -1.25
C ILE A 464 1.50 11.48 -2.57
N LEU A 465 2.17 12.25 -3.43
CA LEU A 465 2.61 11.76 -4.74
C LEU A 465 3.93 10.97 -4.67
N ASN A 466 4.91 11.45 -3.89
CA ASN A 466 6.31 11.06 -4.09
C ASN A 466 6.98 10.45 -2.85
N ARG A 467 6.63 10.88 -1.64
CA ARG A 467 7.37 10.51 -0.41
C ARG A 467 7.51 9.00 -0.20
N ARG A 468 6.48 8.23 -0.54
CA ARG A 468 6.51 6.75 -0.43
C ARG A 468 7.52 6.09 -1.38
N ASN A 469 7.86 6.77 -2.47
CA ASN A 469 8.69 6.25 -3.55
C ASN A 469 10.11 6.83 -3.58
N GLU A 470 10.47 7.78 -2.71
CA GLU A 470 11.77 8.47 -2.72
C GLU A 470 12.97 7.51 -2.78
N ARG A 471 12.88 6.35 -2.10
CA ARG A 471 13.95 5.35 -2.10
C ARG A 471 14.09 4.57 -3.41
N LEU A 472 13.09 4.67 -4.29
CA LEU A 472 13.00 4.00 -5.58
C LEU A 472 13.26 4.96 -6.74
N ILE A 473 13.25 6.26 -6.46
CA ILE A 473 13.61 7.31 -7.40
C ILE A 473 15.15 7.36 -7.49
N ASP A 474 15.69 7.24 -8.70
CA ASP A 474 17.14 7.29 -8.92
C ASP A 474 17.67 8.73 -8.79
N ASN A 475 16.90 9.72 -9.25
CA ASN A 475 17.25 11.13 -9.12
C ASN A 475 16.00 12.01 -9.18
N GLY A 476 15.78 12.78 -8.11
CA GLY A 476 14.77 13.82 -8.03
C GLY A 476 15.32 14.99 -7.20
N ILE A 477 14.69 16.15 -7.35
CA ILE A 477 15.06 17.34 -6.59
C ILE A 477 14.23 17.42 -5.31
N ASN A 478 14.88 17.72 -4.18
CA ASN A 478 14.23 17.76 -2.87
C ASN A 478 13.02 18.72 -2.88
N GLY A 479 11.84 18.21 -2.54
CA GLY A 479 10.59 18.98 -2.50
C GLY A 479 9.94 19.29 -3.86
N LYS A 480 10.50 18.78 -4.96
CA LYS A 480 9.98 18.95 -6.33
C LYS A 480 9.37 17.65 -6.85
N SER A 481 8.36 17.73 -7.74
CA SER A 481 7.66 16.53 -8.24
C SER A 481 8.15 16.05 -9.60
N TYR A 482 9.32 16.51 -10.05
CA TYR A 482 10.00 16.00 -11.23
C TYR A 482 11.20 15.14 -10.82
N TYR A 483 11.36 14.00 -11.49
CA TYR A 483 12.34 12.98 -11.17
C TYR A 483 12.46 11.95 -12.30
N TYR A 484 13.45 11.06 -12.22
CA TYR A 484 13.49 9.86 -13.05
C TYR A 484 13.78 8.60 -12.24
N PHE A 485 13.41 7.46 -12.82
CA PHE A 485 13.75 6.13 -12.33
C PHE A 485 14.06 5.18 -13.48
N ASP A 486 14.95 4.22 -13.25
CA ASP A 486 15.48 3.35 -14.28
C ASP A 486 15.06 1.88 -14.11
N ASN A 487 14.75 1.24 -15.23
CA ASN A 487 15.01 -0.19 -15.38
C ASN A 487 16.40 -0.37 -16.01
N LYS A 488 17.42 -0.50 -15.15
CA LYS A 488 18.84 -0.55 -15.54
C LYS A 488 19.19 -1.78 -16.39
N ILE A 489 18.50 -2.90 -16.17
CA ILE A 489 18.71 -4.14 -16.95
C ILE A 489 18.23 -3.94 -18.38
N GLN A 490 17.04 -3.36 -18.54
CA GLN A 490 16.39 -3.15 -19.83
C GLN A 490 16.86 -1.88 -20.54
N LYS A 491 17.68 -1.05 -19.86
CA LYS A 491 18.07 0.29 -20.29
C LYS A 491 16.86 1.15 -20.70
N VAL A 492 15.84 1.13 -19.86
CA VAL A 492 14.67 2.00 -20.00
C VAL A 492 14.67 2.99 -18.84
N ARG A 493 14.53 4.28 -19.14
CA ARG A 493 14.39 5.35 -18.15
C ARG A 493 13.02 5.99 -18.28
N PHE A 494 12.37 6.14 -17.14
CA PHE A 494 11.10 6.84 -17.00
C PHE A 494 11.38 8.23 -16.43
N ILE A 495 10.97 9.28 -17.14
CA ILE A 495 11.19 10.68 -16.76
C ILE A 495 9.84 11.31 -16.47
N VAL A 496 9.65 11.79 -15.24
CA VAL A 496 8.44 12.49 -14.80
C VAL A 496 8.76 13.98 -14.70
N LEU A 497 7.95 14.81 -15.38
CA LEU A 497 8.08 16.26 -15.38
C LEU A 497 6.91 16.92 -14.65
N ASP A 498 7.17 18.05 -14.00
CA ASP A 498 6.19 18.80 -13.19
C ASP A 498 6.00 20.20 -13.79
N GLN A 499 5.00 20.35 -14.66
CA GLN A 499 4.63 21.65 -15.22
C GLN A 499 3.83 22.52 -14.25
N TYR A 500 3.60 22.07 -13.01
CA TYR A 500 2.89 22.78 -11.96
C TYR A 500 3.78 23.01 -10.73
N GLU A 501 5.10 23.02 -10.93
CA GLU A 501 6.11 23.12 -9.86
C GLU A 501 6.04 24.44 -9.07
N ASP A 502 5.47 25.49 -9.67
CA ASP A 502 5.40 26.85 -9.11
C ASP A 502 3.99 27.24 -8.61
N VAL A 503 3.07 26.27 -8.51
CA VAL A 503 1.70 26.53 -8.00
C VAL A 503 1.75 26.97 -6.53
N GLN A 504 1.15 28.13 -6.25
CA GLN A 504 1.05 28.67 -4.88
C GLN A 504 -0.06 27.97 -4.08
N SER A 505 0.23 27.64 -2.82
CA SER A 505 -0.75 27.09 -1.88
C SER A 505 -1.56 28.20 -1.20
N GLY A 506 -2.82 27.94 -0.84
CA GLY A 506 -3.61 28.90 -0.06
C GLY A 506 -5.11 28.60 0.02
N GLU A 507 -5.78 29.23 0.98
CA GLU A 507 -7.24 29.12 1.25
C GLU A 507 -8.12 29.86 0.23
N THR A 508 -7.54 30.74 -0.58
CA THR A 508 -8.23 31.48 -1.65
C THR A 508 -7.60 31.26 -3.01
N THR A 509 -6.59 30.38 -3.09
CA THR A 509 -5.82 30.10 -4.30
C THR A 509 -6.34 28.83 -4.96
N TYR A 510 -6.87 28.94 -6.18
CA TYR A 510 -7.08 27.82 -7.10
C TYR A 510 -6.23 28.09 -8.33
N TRP A 511 -5.14 27.36 -8.50
CA TRP A 511 -4.21 27.63 -9.59
C TRP A 511 -3.96 26.42 -10.47
N GLY A 512 -4.95 25.53 -10.56
CA GLY A 512 -5.02 24.41 -11.49
C GLY A 512 -5.15 24.82 -12.97
N THR A 513 -4.60 25.97 -13.37
CA THR A 513 -4.61 26.43 -14.77
C THR A 513 -3.33 27.16 -15.18
N LYS A 514 -2.41 27.47 -14.25
CA LYS A 514 -1.14 28.11 -14.64
C LYS A 514 -0.01 27.10 -14.61
N SER A 515 0.15 26.46 -15.76
CA SER A 515 1.34 25.69 -16.09
C SER A 515 2.55 26.63 -16.16
N LYS A 516 3.71 26.14 -15.72
CA LYS A 516 5.03 26.77 -15.92
C LYS A 516 6.10 25.68 -15.95
N PHE A 517 7.12 25.88 -16.77
CA PHE A 517 8.31 25.04 -16.79
C PHE A 517 9.51 25.95 -16.52
N SER A 518 10.24 25.72 -15.43
CA SER A 518 11.34 26.59 -15.02
C SER A 518 12.64 26.29 -15.76
N GLN A 519 13.55 27.27 -15.81
CA GLN A 519 14.92 27.04 -16.28
C GLN A 519 15.63 25.99 -15.42
N GLU A 520 15.37 25.96 -14.10
CA GLU A 520 15.94 24.96 -13.20
C GLU A 520 15.55 23.53 -13.61
N GLN A 521 14.27 23.29 -13.91
CA GLN A 521 13.79 21.99 -14.36
C GLN A 521 14.31 21.64 -15.76
N LEU A 522 14.42 22.62 -16.67
CA LEU A 522 15.03 22.43 -17.99
C LEU A 522 16.51 22.04 -17.88
N ASP A 523 17.26 22.72 -17.03
CA ASP A 523 18.67 22.45 -16.78
C ASP A 523 18.85 21.06 -16.16
N TRP A 524 18.02 20.68 -15.19
CA TRP A 524 18.01 19.32 -14.63
C TRP A 524 17.67 18.26 -15.69
N LEU A 525 16.66 18.52 -16.53
CA LEU A 525 16.27 17.61 -17.60
C LEU A 525 17.45 17.35 -18.54
N ILE A 526 18.13 18.41 -18.99
CA ILE A 526 19.26 18.32 -19.92
C ILE A 526 20.50 17.71 -19.26
N ASN A 527 20.88 18.18 -18.07
CA ASN A 527 22.17 17.88 -17.46
C ASN A 527 22.16 16.59 -16.64
N ASP A 528 20.99 16.12 -16.19
CA ASP A 528 20.87 14.94 -15.33
C ASP A 528 19.96 13.87 -15.96
N ALA A 529 18.69 14.20 -16.22
CA ALA A 529 17.70 13.18 -16.61
C ALA A 529 17.96 12.58 -18.00
N LEU A 530 18.37 13.40 -18.96
CA LEU A 530 18.71 12.97 -20.32
C LEU A 530 20.17 12.48 -20.45
N LYS A 531 21.01 12.70 -19.45
CA LYS A 531 22.44 12.39 -19.48
C LYS A 531 22.71 10.92 -19.13
N VAL A 532 22.34 10.05 -20.06
CA VAL A 532 22.55 8.60 -20.01
C VAL A 532 23.05 8.10 -21.38
N ASP A 533 23.65 6.90 -21.47
CA ASP A 533 24.14 6.32 -22.73
C ASP A 533 23.36 5.07 -23.15
N GLY A 534 22.69 5.16 -24.29
CA GLY A 534 22.03 4.05 -24.97
C GLY A 534 20.77 3.57 -24.26
N TYR A 535 20.03 4.48 -23.62
CA TYR A 535 18.74 4.18 -22.99
C TYR A 535 17.55 4.53 -23.90
N THR A 536 16.47 3.79 -23.76
CA THR A 536 15.14 4.16 -24.26
C THR A 536 14.43 4.98 -23.19
N LEU A 537 13.91 6.15 -23.54
CA LEU A 537 13.34 7.12 -22.62
C LEU A 537 11.82 7.19 -22.79
N VAL A 538 11.07 7.09 -21.69
CA VAL A 538 9.62 7.28 -21.61
C VAL A 538 9.35 8.52 -20.78
N ILE A 539 8.64 9.49 -21.35
CA ILE A 539 8.47 10.82 -20.75
C ILE A 539 7.02 10.97 -20.32
N PHE A 540 6.81 11.45 -19.10
CA PHE A 540 5.50 11.72 -18.54
C PHE A 540 5.37 13.21 -18.20
N THR A 541 4.28 13.79 -18.68
CA THR A 541 3.78 15.10 -18.24
C THR A 541 2.30 14.96 -17.98
N HIS A 542 1.71 15.89 -17.24
CA HIS A 542 0.26 15.88 -17.07
C HIS A 542 -0.46 16.33 -18.35
N SER A 543 -0.22 17.56 -18.82
CA SER A 543 -0.72 18.02 -20.13
C SER A 543 0.24 17.65 -21.26
N PRO A 544 -0.26 17.51 -22.50
CA PRO A 544 0.60 17.24 -23.64
C PRO A 544 1.66 18.33 -23.90
N SER A 545 2.86 17.94 -24.33
CA SER A 545 3.88 18.86 -24.85
C SER A 545 3.73 19.12 -26.35
N ASP A 546 3.12 18.19 -27.07
CA ASP A 546 2.92 18.26 -28.52
C ASP A 546 1.78 19.20 -28.90
N SER A 547 2.09 20.25 -29.65
CA SER A 547 1.13 21.27 -30.08
C SER A 547 -0.02 20.76 -30.96
N ALA A 548 0.11 19.55 -31.53
CA ALA A 548 -0.95 18.92 -32.31
C ALA A 548 -1.98 18.18 -31.45
N MET A 549 -1.69 17.94 -30.17
CA MET A 549 -2.59 17.27 -29.23
C MET A 549 -3.59 18.25 -28.60
N GLN A 550 -4.75 17.75 -28.19
CA GLN A 550 -5.77 18.58 -27.54
C GLN A 550 -5.31 19.02 -26.15
N TYR A 551 -5.61 20.26 -25.78
CA TYR A 551 -5.23 20.83 -24.48
C TYR A 551 -3.72 20.75 -24.17
N TYR A 552 -2.86 20.80 -25.19
CA TYR A 552 -1.41 20.90 -25.00
C TYR A 552 -1.03 22.15 -24.20
N SER A 553 0.10 22.07 -23.49
CA SER A 553 0.66 23.20 -22.75
C SER A 553 1.75 23.91 -23.55
N PRO A 554 1.57 25.20 -23.92
CA PRO A 554 2.62 25.98 -24.59
C PRO A 554 3.91 26.14 -23.77
N TYR A 555 3.84 25.95 -22.44
CA TYR A 555 5.00 25.98 -21.56
C TYR A 555 5.89 24.75 -21.71
N LEU A 556 5.37 23.66 -22.31
CA LEU A 556 6.09 22.43 -22.59
C LEU A 556 6.58 22.35 -24.05
N ASP A 557 6.43 23.39 -24.86
CA ASP A 557 6.95 23.41 -26.25
C ASP A 557 8.46 23.13 -26.30
N VAL A 558 9.23 23.64 -25.33
CA VAL A 558 10.65 23.34 -25.18
C VAL A 558 10.91 21.85 -24.99
N VAL A 559 10.05 21.15 -24.25
CA VAL A 559 10.17 19.71 -23.99
C VAL A 559 9.94 18.96 -25.30
N GLN A 560 8.87 19.25 -26.02
CA GLN A 560 8.60 18.58 -27.31
C GLN A 560 9.76 18.72 -28.28
N LYS A 561 10.26 19.95 -28.48
CA LYS A 561 11.39 20.21 -29.39
C LYS A 561 12.69 19.55 -28.93
N LEU A 562 12.91 19.45 -27.62
CA LEU A 562 14.05 18.72 -27.05
C LEU A 562 13.96 17.21 -27.36
N LEU A 563 12.78 16.61 -27.20
CA LEU A 563 12.55 15.20 -27.53
C LEU A 563 12.80 14.93 -29.03
N VAL A 564 12.31 15.83 -29.90
CA VAL A 564 12.54 15.75 -31.35
C VAL A 564 14.04 15.83 -31.66
N ALA A 565 14.78 16.75 -31.04
CA ALA A 565 16.22 16.88 -31.27
C ALA A 565 17.00 15.61 -30.86
N ILE A 566 16.62 14.96 -29.76
CA ILE A 566 17.24 13.70 -29.30
C ILE A 566 17.00 12.57 -30.29
N ASN A 567 15.75 12.41 -30.75
CA ASN A 567 15.42 11.30 -31.65
C ASN A 567 16.03 11.48 -33.04
N ASN A 568 16.20 12.73 -33.48
CA ASN A 568 16.82 13.09 -34.76
C ASN A 568 18.33 13.34 -34.70
N LYS A 569 18.97 13.22 -33.52
CA LYS A 569 20.43 13.39 -33.34
C LYS A 569 20.91 14.79 -33.75
N GLN A 570 20.24 15.81 -33.24
CA GLN A 570 20.46 17.20 -33.64
C GLN A 570 21.04 18.03 -32.50
N HIS A 571 21.76 19.09 -32.88
CA HIS A 571 22.08 20.18 -31.97
C HIS A 571 20.81 20.96 -31.67
N PHE A 572 20.48 21.10 -30.39
CA PHE A 572 19.30 21.81 -29.90
C PHE A 572 19.68 23.18 -29.36
N THR A 573 19.04 24.23 -29.88
CA THR A 573 19.11 25.59 -29.34
C THR A 573 17.71 26.12 -29.10
N TYR A 574 17.48 26.73 -27.95
CA TYR A 574 16.20 27.31 -27.57
C TYR A 574 16.41 28.65 -26.87
N ASN A 575 15.58 29.64 -27.19
CA ASN A 575 15.60 30.97 -26.57
C ASN A 575 14.21 31.62 -26.71
N GLN A 576 13.24 31.13 -25.95
CA GLN A 576 11.84 31.60 -25.93
C GLN A 576 11.25 31.41 -24.53
N ASN A 577 10.18 32.13 -24.18
CA ASN A 577 9.45 31.96 -22.91
C ASN A 577 10.33 31.96 -21.65
N GLU A 578 11.34 32.84 -21.60
CA GLU A 578 12.30 32.95 -20.47
C GLU A 578 13.17 31.70 -20.24
N LEU A 579 13.21 30.79 -21.22
CA LEU A 579 14.03 29.59 -21.21
C LEU A 579 15.09 29.66 -22.28
N THR A 580 16.28 29.18 -21.93
CA THR A 580 17.42 29.07 -22.83
C THR A 580 18.05 27.69 -22.72
N ALA A 581 18.45 27.13 -23.85
CA ALA A 581 19.18 25.88 -23.92
C ALA A 581 20.09 25.85 -25.14
N ASP A 582 21.26 25.23 -25.00
CA ASP A 582 22.22 24.98 -26.07
C ASP A 582 22.91 23.65 -25.74
N VAL A 583 22.52 22.57 -26.44
CA VAL A 583 23.00 21.21 -26.16
C VAL A 583 23.05 20.35 -27.42
N ASP A 584 24.20 19.71 -27.65
CA ASP A 584 24.43 18.87 -28.83
C ASP A 584 24.07 17.40 -28.58
N PHE A 585 22.99 16.92 -29.20
CA PHE A 585 22.57 15.51 -29.16
C PHE A 585 23.07 14.69 -30.36
N SER A 586 23.93 15.22 -31.23
CA SER A 586 24.43 14.50 -32.43
C SER A 586 25.10 13.16 -32.12
N LYS A 587 25.65 13.00 -30.92
CA LYS A 587 26.32 11.78 -30.46
C LYS A 587 25.48 10.93 -29.51
N THR A 588 24.24 11.33 -29.20
CA THR A 588 23.42 10.58 -28.25
C THR A 588 23.00 9.24 -28.83
N LYS A 589 23.17 8.17 -28.06
CA LYS A 589 22.62 6.84 -28.40
C LYS A 589 21.23 6.62 -27.81
N ASN A 590 20.69 7.59 -27.08
CA ASN A 590 19.37 7.47 -26.46
C ASN A 590 18.26 7.52 -27.51
N THR A 591 17.11 6.94 -27.20
CA THR A 591 15.93 6.98 -28.06
C THR A 591 14.74 7.42 -27.24
N ILE A 592 13.89 8.29 -27.79
CA ILE A 592 12.60 8.62 -27.17
C ILE A 592 11.60 7.55 -27.62
N ALA A 593 11.04 6.80 -26.66
CA ALA A 593 9.99 5.83 -26.95
C ALA A 593 8.64 6.49 -27.13
N CYS A 594 8.23 7.26 -26.13
CA CYS A 594 7.01 8.03 -26.20
C CYS A 594 7.00 9.13 -25.14
N HIS A 595 6.13 10.10 -25.40
CA HIS A 595 5.62 11.05 -24.44
C HIS A 595 4.18 10.64 -24.08
N LEU A 596 3.88 10.49 -22.79
CA LEU A 596 2.58 10.06 -22.26
C LEU A 596 1.97 11.18 -21.41
N SER A 597 0.70 11.49 -21.64
CA SER A 597 -0.03 12.53 -20.93
C SER A 597 -1.50 12.18 -20.66
N GLY A 598 -2.05 12.83 -19.64
CA GLY A 598 -3.49 12.86 -19.32
C GLY A 598 -4.12 14.18 -19.73
N HIS A 599 -4.82 14.83 -18.80
CA HIS A 599 -5.35 16.21 -18.87
C HIS A 599 -6.48 16.43 -19.88
N ALA A 600 -6.27 16.03 -21.14
CA ALA A 600 -7.25 16.20 -22.22
C ALA A 600 -8.44 15.24 -22.09
N HIS A 601 -8.32 14.24 -21.22
CA HIS A 601 -9.31 13.20 -20.96
C HIS A 601 -9.76 12.46 -22.23
N ILE A 602 -8.85 12.29 -23.20
CA ILE A 602 -9.15 11.59 -24.44
C ILE A 602 -8.02 10.66 -24.84
N ASP A 603 -8.39 9.61 -25.56
CA ASP A 603 -7.42 8.79 -26.27
C ASP A 603 -7.07 9.47 -27.58
N GLU A 604 -5.86 10.00 -27.66
CA GLU A 604 -5.31 10.61 -28.86
C GLU A 604 -3.83 10.27 -29.01
N THR A 605 -3.30 10.55 -30.19
CA THR A 605 -1.94 10.19 -30.57
C THR A 605 -1.48 11.12 -31.69
N HIS A 606 -0.22 11.54 -31.64
CA HIS A 606 0.44 12.26 -32.71
C HIS A 606 1.91 11.84 -32.81
N VAL A 607 2.50 11.94 -34.01
CA VAL A 607 3.93 11.72 -34.22
C VAL A 607 4.53 12.98 -34.80
N ASP A 608 5.34 13.68 -34.01
CA ASP A 608 6.09 14.85 -34.45
C ASP A 608 7.55 14.46 -34.70
N ASN A 609 7.93 14.41 -35.98
CA ASN A 609 9.31 14.14 -36.42
C ASN A 609 9.99 12.96 -35.69
N GLY A 610 9.25 11.84 -35.58
CA GLY A 610 9.72 10.62 -34.96
C GLY A 610 9.51 10.54 -33.45
N VAL A 611 8.91 11.53 -32.79
CA VAL A 611 8.49 11.43 -31.38
C VAL A 611 7.01 11.09 -31.32
N LEU A 612 6.68 9.95 -30.72
CA LEU A 612 5.31 9.52 -30.48
C LEU A 612 4.77 10.14 -29.18
N SER A 613 3.68 10.88 -29.28
CA SER A 613 2.95 11.46 -28.16
C SER A 613 1.60 10.76 -28.01
N ILE A 614 1.27 10.29 -26.80
CA ILE A 614 0.09 9.49 -26.50
C ILE A 614 -0.71 10.14 -25.38
N GLY A 615 -1.94 10.55 -25.70
CA GLY A 615 -2.93 11.00 -24.73
C GLY A 615 -3.76 9.82 -24.23
N VAL A 616 -4.05 9.78 -22.94
CA VAL A 616 -4.84 8.72 -22.30
C VAL A 616 -6.13 9.29 -21.73
N LEU A 617 -7.25 8.62 -22.04
CA LEU A 617 -8.56 8.90 -21.49
C LEU A 617 -8.55 8.85 -19.95
N CYS A 618 -9.22 9.80 -19.31
CA CYS A 618 -9.30 9.89 -17.85
C CYS A 618 -9.97 8.65 -17.23
N ASP A 619 -9.64 8.33 -15.97
CA ASP A 619 -10.33 7.27 -15.23
C ASP A 619 -11.68 7.76 -14.65
N ALA A 620 -11.86 9.08 -14.51
CA ALA A 620 -13.10 9.71 -14.04
C ALA A 620 -14.35 9.39 -14.89
N ALA A 621 -15.51 9.41 -14.25
CA ALA A 621 -16.83 9.16 -14.83
C ALA A 621 -17.62 10.46 -15.13
N TYR A 622 -17.02 11.35 -15.92
CA TYR A 622 -17.64 12.60 -16.37
C TYR A 622 -18.71 12.40 -17.45
N ASN A 623 -19.76 11.61 -17.18
CA ASN A 623 -20.82 11.32 -18.16
C ASN A 623 -21.66 12.54 -18.56
N ASP A 624 -21.65 13.58 -17.73
CA ASP A 624 -22.37 14.83 -17.93
C ASP A 624 -21.61 15.85 -18.79
N ASP A 625 -20.30 15.67 -18.95
CA ASP A 625 -19.51 16.53 -19.84
C ASP A 625 -19.78 16.13 -21.32
N PRO A 626 -20.19 17.10 -22.16
CA PRO A 626 -20.47 16.88 -23.58
C PRO A 626 -19.35 16.18 -24.36
N GLN A 627 -18.09 16.32 -23.93
CA GLN A 627 -16.94 15.68 -24.55
C GLN A 627 -16.96 14.15 -24.41
N TYR A 628 -17.70 13.60 -23.44
CA TYR A 628 -17.70 12.16 -23.13
C TYR A 628 -19.07 11.49 -23.30
N LYS A 629 -20.06 12.18 -23.89
CA LYS A 629 -21.41 11.62 -24.15
C LYS A 629 -21.38 10.30 -24.91
N ASP A 630 -20.43 10.12 -25.82
CA ASP A 630 -20.28 8.91 -26.63
C ASP A 630 -19.41 7.83 -25.95
N LYS A 631 -18.92 8.08 -24.72
CA LYS A 631 -18.07 7.17 -23.93
C LYS A 631 -18.54 7.04 -22.47
N PRO A 632 -19.82 6.75 -22.20
CA PRO A 632 -20.36 6.78 -20.85
C PRO A 632 -19.71 5.72 -19.94
N ARG A 633 -19.26 6.14 -18.76
CA ARG A 633 -18.86 5.30 -17.63
C ARG A 633 -20.08 4.86 -16.83
N THR A 634 -20.53 3.61 -16.99
CA THR A 634 -21.69 3.10 -16.23
C THR A 634 -21.23 2.31 -15.01
N LYS A 635 -21.45 2.83 -13.80
CA LYS A 635 -21.14 2.14 -12.55
C LYS A 635 -21.80 0.75 -12.48
N GLY A 636 -21.05 -0.24 -12.00
CA GLY A 636 -21.49 -1.65 -11.96
C GLY A 636 -21.32 -2.38 -13.29
N THR A 637 -20.55 -1.83 -14.22
CA THR A 637 -20.22 -2.48 -15.50
C THR A 637 -18.72 -2.44 -15.75
N ILE A 638 -18.24 -3.25 -16.69
CA ILE A 638 -16.82 -3.26 -17.08
C ILE A 638 -16.31 -1.92 -17.58
N ASN A 639 -17.19 -1.02 -18.05
CA ASN A 639 -16.81 0.27 -18.63
C ASN A 639 -16.79 1.41 -17.61
N GLU A 640 -16.86 1.16 -16.31
CA GLU A 640 -16.92 2.23 -15.29
C GLU A 640 -15.56 2.86 -14.94
N GLN A 641 -14.45 2.27 -15.41
CA GLN A 641 -13.08 2.76 -15.27
C GLN A 641 -12.43 2.93 -16.65
N ALA A 642 -11.31 3.65 -16.72
CA ALA A 642 -10.39 3.52 -17.84
C ALA A 642 -8.94 3.81 -17.47
N PHE A 643 -8.07 2.88 -17.85
CA PHE A 643 -6.61 3.06 -17.83
C PHE A 643 -5.96 2.04 -18.76
N ASP A 644 -4.67 2.22 -19.04
CA ASP A 644 -3.94 1.38 -19.99
C ASP A 644 -2.81 0.59 -19.30
N ILE A 645 -2.65 -0.67 -19.69
CA ILE A 645 -1.45 -1.45 -19.43
C ILE A 645 -0.55 -1.36 -20.65
N VAL A 646 0.64 -0.78 -20.47
CA VAL A 646 1.61 -0.47 -21.51
C VAL A 646 2.68 -1.55 -21.58
N SER A 647 2.89 -2.11 -22.76
CA SER A 647 4.02 -2.99 -23.10
C SER A 647 4.92 -2.30 -24.11
N LEU A 648 6.14 -1.97 -23.70
CA LEU A 648 7.17 -1.34 -24.52
C LEU A 648 8.20 -2.39 -24.93
N ASP A 649 8.27 -2.73 -26.22
CA ASP A 649 9.27 -3.63 -26.80
C ASP A 649 10.39 -2.81 -27.47
N THR A 650 11.59 -2.86 -26.87
CA THR A 650 12.73 -2.08 -27.35
C THR A 650 13.49 -2.74 -28.50
N THR A 651 13.23 -4.02 -28.78
CA THR A 651 13.82 -4.71 -29.95
C THR A 651 13.01 -4.40 -31.20
N ASN A 652 11.69 -4.57 -31.14
CA ASN A 652 10.81 -4.33 -32.27
C ASN A 652 10.37 -2.88 -32.40
N ARG A 653 10.68 -2.03 -31.40
CA ARG A 653 10.28 -0.62 -31.32
C ARG A 653 8.77 -0.42 -31.41
N THR A 654 8.04 -1.24 -30.64
CA THR A 654 6.58 -1.20 -30.58
C THR A 654 6.09 -0.90 -29.18
N ILE A 655 4.98 -0.17 -29.08
CA ILE A 655 4.26 0.08 -27.83
C ILE A 655 2.83 -0.43 -27.99
N LYS A 656 2.40 -1.30 -27.09
CA LYS A 656 1.02 -1.84 -27.05
C LYS A 656 0.34 -1.43 -25.76
N LEU A 657 -0.85 -0.87 -25.87
CA LEU A 657 -1.69 -0.44 -24.75
C LEU A 657 -2.91 -1.38 -24.70
N VAL A 658 -3.03 -2.14 -23.62
CA VAL A 658 -4.24 -2.91 -23.32
C VAL A 658 -5.14 -2.06 -22.43
N ARG A 659 -6.30 -1.66 -22.96
CA ARG A 659 -7.29 -0.87 -22.24
C ARG A 659 -8.02 -1.72 -21.22
N ILE A 660 -8.03 -1.28 -19.97
CA ILE A 660 -8.95 -1.77 -18.95
C ILE A 660 -10.12 -0.79 -18.84
N GLY A 661 -11.33 -1.32 -18.92
CA GLY A 661 -12.58 -0.58 -18.98
C GLY A 661 -12.86 0.10 -20.32
N GLN A 662 -13.38 1.32 -20.28
CA GLN A 662 -13.95 2.01 -21.44
C GLN A 662 -12.87 2.41 -22.46
N GLY A 663 -13.09 2.07 -23.73
CA GLY A 663 -12.19 2.40 -24.85
C GLY A 663 -11.64 1.14 -25.52
N ASN A 664 -10.58 1.30 -26.33
CA ASN A 664 -10.01 0.23 -27.12
C ASN A 664 -8.51 0.10 -26.87
N ASP A 665 -7.98 -1.10 -27.08
CA ASP A 665 -6.54 -1.34 -27.11
C ASP A 665 -5.90 -0.57 -28.27
N ARG A 666 -4.65 -0.14 -28.11
CA ARG A 666 -3.91 0.67 -29.09
C ARG A 666 -2.50 0.09 -29.31
N GLU A 667 -1.94 0.29 -30.49
CA GLU A 667 -0.60 -0.20 -30.84
C GLU A 667 0.11 0.82 -31.74
N PHE A 668 1.40 1.01 -31.48
CA PHE A 668 2.22 2.04 -32.12
C PHE A 668 3.63 1.55 -32.41
N ASN A 669 4.26 2.16 -33.41
CA ASN A 669 5.71 2.13 -33.62
C ASN A 669 6.32 3.45 -33.14
N TYR A 670 7.60 3.42 -32.74
CA TYR A 670 8.34 4.62 -32.32
C TYR A 670 9.81 4.63 -32.78
#